data_AF-A0ABD3MDK0-F1
#
_entry.id   AF-A0ABD3MDK0-F1
#
_cell.length_a   1.000
_cell.length_b   1.000
_cell.length_c   1.000
_cell.angle_alpha   90.00
_cell.angle_beta   90.00
_cell.angle_gamma   90.00
#
_symmetry.space_group_name_H-M   'P 1'
#
loop_
_entity.id
_entity.type
_entity.pdbx_description
1 polymer ?
#
loop_
_entity_poly.entity_id
_entity_poly.type
_entity_poly.pdbx_seq_one_letter_code
_entity_poly.pdbx_strand_id
1 'polypeptide(L)'
;MQRLYLYPTLPFASFIVRRRCRHHDVNFLHKQSREHDGGIVHPCSPFCYQRSVSSSNSTQQHTSSSSIDNNDTVFKLPSHITFLTDVEGDGLYFDRFVRHSQIVGFRPISPSFGRYAVKQGENGSGGKWNYGHYDEEYFPYDKEVVFLDDNSILVYGGDVWDKGGLDLYVMRQLLSLRRRYPDRVHFLMGNRDINKMRIVDELGWFDGNTGETTTTLPKHEGVYWHLRGLLPTDPKPSIPSNSAADRLKWMLNNTMGSIHAFEFRRDELRRERIAIMHETCVSTSFEVEDPIRSNDSVAVSDDEVAQSYISSCCPISGIMSQYLMHAKLVLRFGSVLFMHGALPIDSKIDADDQFNHFPTPWLRPSNDGSTASGINSLAEWIEALNGFASSQVKAWKDFGQAPRSTLLNSSDDDDGVWATNGGYFNNTRAGKMFGALMQYGMGRLSDNATTQSCVYSSWMHNGLPREDIFGCKNSMMTFSRLLRKEGIQIILTGHRPVGDAPWPIKIQHDGENASAWVLPCDTSYSGDTRWTNIEGLESFDSNSLGRGFAKSGRGEVAFSEPLIRLCPATGNVNSLQIHGCLSDGSYYKTENMMNVDDCDNLVYGRSHGPAVFKDKESGDSKEGMFWVKSRVGDRHLVSFGKGYHVWNSYIT
;
A
#
# COMPACT_ATOMS: atom_id res chain seq x y z
N MET A 1 23.67 -10.06 -24.66
CA MET A 1 22.39 -10.65 -24.23
C MET A 1 21.77 -9.75 -23.16
N GLN A 2 21.03 -8.73 -23.59
CA GLN A 2 20.29 -7.80 -22.72
C GLN A 2 18.84 -8.30 -22.62
N ARG A 3 18.31 -8.46 -21.40
CA ARG A 3 16.87 -8.60 -21.16
C ARG A 3 16.31 -7.23 -20.81
N LEU A 4 15.78 -6.54 -21.81
CA LEU A 4 14.82 -5.46 -21.63
C LEU A 4 13.54 -6.06 -21.03
N TYR A 5 13.13 -5.58 -19.86
CA TYR A 5 11.79 -5.80 -19.35
C TYR A 5 10.81 -4.92 -20.15
N LEU A 6 10.47 -5.40 -21.34
CA LEU A 6 9.38 -4.86 -22.16
C LEU A 6 8.08 -5.56 -21.74
N TYR A 7 7.07 -4.77 -21.40
CA TYR A 7 5.69 -5.22 -21.36
C TYR A 7 5.31 -5.78 -22.74
N PRO A 8 4.74 -6.99 -22.87
CA PRO A 8 4.14 -7.40 -24.12
C PRO A 8 2.83 -6.62 -24.30
N THR A 9 2.85 -5.63 -25.19
CA THR A 9 1.64 -5.08 -25.80
C THR A 9 1.04 -6.15 -26.70
N LEU A 10 -0.12 -6.69 -26.32
CA LEU A 10 -0.91 -7.53 -27.23
C LEU A 10 -1.52 -6.63 -28.33
N PRO A 11 -1.40 -6.99 -29.62
CA PRO A 11 -2.13 -6.31 -30.69
C PRO A 11 -3.61 -6.70 -30.62
N PHE A 12 -4.47 -5.68 -30.60
CA PHE A 12 -5.92 -5.84 -30.74
C PHE A 12 -6.25 -6.49 -32.09
N ALA A 13 -6.69 -7.75 -32.07
CA ALA A 13 -7.41 -8.36 -33.17
C ALA A 13 -8.90 -8.38 -32.81
N SER A 14 -9.69 -7.56 -33.50
CA SER A 14 -11.14 -7.51 -33.37
C SER A 14 -11.76 -8.80 -33.94
N PHE A 15 -12.23 -9.70 -33.07
CA PHE A 15 -13.15 -10.77 -33.45
C PHE A 15 -14.53 -10.49 -32.86
N ILE A 16 -15.47 -10.12 -33.74
CA ILE A 16 -16.90 -10.05 -33.42
C ILE A 16 -17.40 -11.50 -33.29
N VAL A 17 -17.59 -11.97 -32.06
CA VAL A 17 -18.38 -13.17 -31.78
C VAL A 17 -19.64 -12.75 -31.05
N ARG A 18 -20.75 -12.67 -31.80
CA ARG A 18 -22.10 -12.56 -31.23
C ARG A 18 -22.42 -13.86 -30.47
N ARG A 19 -22.41 -13.83 -29.15
CA ARG A 19 -23.09 -14.85 -28.32
C ARG A 19 -24.24 -14.20 -27.55
N ARG A 20 -25.45 -14.72 -27.79
CA ARG A 20 -26.69 -14.38 -27.10
C ARG A 20 -26.55 -14.70 -25.60
N CYS A 21 -26.61 -13.68 -24.75
CA CYS A 21 -26.86 -13.86 -23.33
C CYS A 21 -28.32 -14.26 -23.12
N ARG A 22 -28.58 -15.39 -22.48
CA ARG A 22 -29.87 -15.70 -21.87
C ARG A 22 -29.82 -15.16 -20.45
N HIS A 23 -30.70 -14.22 -20.13
CA HIS A 23 -30.97 -13.80 -18.76
C HIS A 23 -31.50 -14.99 -17.96
N HIS A 24 -30.90 -15.26 -16.82
CA HIS A 24 -31.52 -16.02 -15.74
C HIS A 24 -31.75 -15.05 -14.59
N ASP A 25 -33.01 -14.62 -14.47
CA ASP A 25 -33.54 -13.92 -13.32
C ASP A 25 -33.55 -14.88 -12.12
N VAL A 26 -32.79 -14.55 -11.08
CA VAL A 26 -32.90 -15.22 -9.78
C VAL A 26 -33.76 -14.32 -8.89
N ASN A 27 -35.05 -14.63 -8.83
CA ASN A 27 -36.01 -14.04 -7.91
C ASN A 27 -35.73 -14.53 -6.47
N PHE A 28 -35.33 -13.63 -5.57
CA PHE A 28 -35.34 -13.89 -4.13
C PHE A 28 -36.71 -13.52 -3.55
N LEU A 29 -37.44 -14.56 -3.14
CA LEU A 29 -38.70 -14.46 -2.41
C LEU A 29 -38.46 -13.98 -0.98
N HIS A 30 -38.97 -12.78 -0.68
CA HIS A 30 -39.19 -12.29 0.69
C HIS A 30 -40.31 -13.09 1.37
N LYS A 31 -40.01 -13.71 2.51
CA LYS A 31 -41.03 -14.20 3.46
C LYS A 31 -41.25 -13.14 4.53
N GLN A 32 -42.41 -12.50 4.48
CA GLN A 32 -42.98 -11.70 5.56
C GLN A 32 -43.33 -12.60 6.76
N SER A 33 -43.13 -12.08 7.97
CA SER A 33 -43.93 -12.46 9.13
C SER A 33 -44.35 -11.20 9.89
N ARG A 34 -45.64 -11.14 10.21
CA ARG A 34 -46.38 -10.02 10.80
C ARG A 34 -46.21 -9.95 12.32
N GLU A 35 -46.09 -8.71 12.79
CA GLU A 35 -46.81 -8.02 13.87
C GLU A 35 -46.99 -8.69 15.26
N HIS A 36 -46.52 -7.97 16.29
CA HIS A 36 -47.40 -7.50 17.36
C HIS A 36 -46.92 -6.16 17.95
N ASP A 37 -47.92 -5.36 18.34
CA ASP A 37 -47.94 -3.94 18.69
C ASP A 37 -47.13 -3.47 19.91
N GLY A 38 -46.83 -2.16 19.89
CA GLY A 38 -47.18 -1.29 21.02
C GLY A 38 -46.07 -0.38 21.54
N GLY A 39 -46.23 0.94 21.34
CA GLY A 39 -45.60 1.94 22.22
C GLY A 39 -45.03 3.18 21.53
N ILE A 40 -45.90 4.17 21.28
CA ILE A 40 -45.54 5.53 20.85
C ILE A 40 -44.99 6.30 22.05
N VAL A 41 -43.76 6.82 21.96
CA VAL A 41 -43.29 7.97 22.77
C VAL A 41 -42.36 8.85 21.93
N HIS A 42 -42.78 10.10 21.70
CA HIS A 42 -41.97 11.18 21.13
C HIS A 42 -40.82 11.60 22.06
N PRO A 43 -39.67 12.05 21.53
CA PRO A 43 -38.81 12.95 22.27
C PRO A 43 -38.77 14.36 21.68
N CYS A 44 -38.72 15.29 22.62
CA CYS A 44 -38.60 16.73 22.46
C CYS A 44 -37.25 17.19 21.91
N SER A 45 -37.28 18.43 21.44
CA SER A 45 -36.27 19.34 20.89
C SER A 45 -34.86 19.38 21.54
N PRO A 46 -33.87 19.97 20.85
CA PRO A 46 -32.45 19.73 21.07
C PRO A 46 -31.82 20.69 22.10
N PHE A 47 -30.93 20.16 22.93
CA PHE A 47 -30.06 20.95 23.80
C PHE A 47 -28.91 21.56 23.01
N CYS A 48 -28.85 22.88 23.05
CA CYS A 48 -27.77 23.72 22.55
C CYS A 48 -26.58 23.65 23.52
N TYR A 49 -25.39 23.26 23.07
CA TYR A 49 -24.16 23.40 23.84
C TYR A 49 -23.31 24.52 23.23
N GLN A 50 -23.31 25.68 23.89
CA GLN A 50 -22.41 26.79 23.60
C GLN A 50 -20.99 26.46 24.08
N ARG A 51 -20.00 26.56 23.18
CA ARG A 51 -18.57 26.59 23.52
C ARG A 51 -18.19 27.99 23.95
N SER A 52 -17.79 28.16 25.21
CA SER A 52 -17.11 29.36 25.68
C SER A 52 -15.60 29.26 25.40
N VAL A 53 -15.09 30.32 24.78
CA VAL A 53 -13.67 30.60 24.57
C VAL A 53 -13.16 31.33 25.80
N SER A 54 -12.07 30.86 26.41
CA SER A 54 -11.31 31.66 27.38
C SER A 54 -9.82 31.60 27.06
N SER A 55 -9.32 32.75 26.63
CA SER A 55 -7.92 33.12 26.52
C SER A 55 -7.31 33.39 27.90
N SER A 56 -6.08 32.92 28.14
CA SER A 56 -5.19 33.58 29.09
C SER A 56 -3.72 33.25 28.78
N ASN A 57 -2.99 34.27 28.36
CA ASN A 57 -1.54 34.34 28.42
C ASN A 57 -1.09 34.40 29.88
N SER A 58 -0.06 33.63 30.26
CA SER A 58 0.90 34.10 31.27
C SER A 58 2.24 33.37 31.12
N THR A 59 3.29 34.16 31.17
CA THR A 59 4.71 33.81 31.15
C THR A 59 5.14 33.46 32.57
N GLN A 60 5.86 32.35 32.80
CA GLN A 60 6.81 32.26 33.92
C GLN A 60 7.83 31.12 33.75
N GLN A 61 9.07 31.45 34.11
CA GLN A 61 10.27 30.60 34.08
C GLN A 61 10.44 29.76 35.35
N HIS A 62 11.21 28.67 35.20
CA HIS A 62 12.04 27.96 36.20
C HIS A 62 11.38 27.36 37.45
N THR A 63 11.38 26.03 37.57
CA THR A 63 12.30 25.20 38.41
C THR A 63 11.79 23.77 38.55
N SER A 64 12.72 22.84 38.72
CA SER A 64 12.57 21.39 38.82
C SER A 64 11.97 20.90 40.15
N SER A 65 10.99 19.98 40.11
CA SER A 65 10.91 18.81 41.01
C SER A 65 9.67 17.95 40.75
N SER A 66 9.91 16.67 40.46
CA SER A 66 9.08 15.47 40.67
C SER A 66 7.64 15.61 41.19
N SER A 67 6.68 15.21 40.36
CA SER A 67 5.51 14.42 40.78
C SER A 67 5.18 13.42 39.68
N ILE A 68 5.37 12.13 40.01
CA ILE A 68 4.96 11.00 39.18
C ILE A 68 3.44 10.91 39.29
N ASP A 69 2.74 11.43 38.27
CA ASP A 69 1.31 11.15 38.09
C ASP A 69 1.18 9.78 37.43
N ASN A 70 0.97 8.76 38.27
CA ASN A 70 0.56 7.41 37.88
C ASN A 70 -0.88 7.42 37.36
N ASN A 71 -1.09 7.92 36.14
CA ASN A 71 -2.23 7.51 35.32
C ASN A 71 -1.70 6.65 34.18
N ASP A 72 -1.32 5.42 34.53
CA ASP A 72 -1.13 4.34 33.57
C ASP A 72 -2.47 4.09 32.89
N THR A 73 -2.70 4.74 31.75
CA THR A 73 -3.61 4.22 30.73
C THR A 73 -3.06 2.86 30.33
N VAL A 74 -3.58 1.80 30.95
CA VAL A 74 -3.27 0.42 30.56
C VAL A 74 -3.51 0.32 29.07
N PHE A 75 -2.44 0.19 28.29
CA PHE A 75 -2.52 -0.01 26.85
C PHE A 75 -3.32 -1.28 26.60
N LYS A 76 -4.60 -1.13 26.26
CA LYS A 76 -5.46 -2.26 25.94
C LYS A 76 -5.09 -2.73 24.55
N LEU A 77 -4.50 -3.93 24.46
CA LEU A 77 -4.21 -4.55 23.17
C LEU A 77 -5.49 -4.69 22.33
N PRO A 78 -5.42 -4.45 21.01
CA PRO A 78 -6.57 -4.59 20.13
C PRO A 78 -7.05 -6.04 20.14
N SER A 79 -8.36 -6.27 20.08
CA SER A 79 -8.89 -7.64 20.03
C SER A 79 -8.94 -8.20 18.61
N HIS A 80 -9.14 -7.32 17.62
CA HIS A 80 -9.37 -7.69 16.22
C HIS A 80 -8.55 -6.75 15.32
N ILE A 81 -7.87 -7.33 14.34
CA ILE A 81 -7.05 -6.61 13.37
C ILE A 81 -7.46 -7.04 11.97
N THR A 82 -7.72 -6.08 11.10
CA THR A 82 -7.80 -6.28 9.65
C THR A 82 -6.57 -5.68 8.97
N PHE A 83 -6.14 -6.29 7.87
CA PHE A 83 -4.98 -5.87 7.08
C PHE A 83 -5.35 -5.64 5.61
N LEU A 84 -4.94 -4.50 5.06
CA LEU A 84 -5.13 -4.13 3.66
C LEU A 84 -3.83 -3.52 3.14
N THR A 85 -3.38 -3.86 1.94
CA THR A 85 -2.10 -3.38 1.40
C THR A 85 -2.16 -3.23 -0.12
N ASP A 86 -1.21 -2.47 -0.66
CA ASP A 86 -0.92 -2.37 -2.10
C ASP A 86 -2.15 -1.99 -2.95
N VAL A 87 -3.11 -1.23 -2.41
CA VAL A 87 -4.30 -0.82 -3.18
C VAL A 87 -3.91 -0.09 -4.46
N GLU A 88 -2.79 0.65 -4.44
CA GLU A 88 -2.20 1.36 -5.57
C GLU A 88 -3.24 2.25 -6.31
N GLY A 89 -4.14 2.89 -5.57
CA GLY A 89 -5.19 3.75 -6.10
C GLY A 89 -6.35 2.99 -6.77
N ASP A 90 -6.47 1.67 -6.66
CA ASP A 90 -7.62 0.89 -7.15
C ASP A 90 -8.83 1.07 -6.22
N GLY A 91 -9.53 2.19 -6.40
CA GLY A 91 -10.67 2.54 -5.55
C GLY A 91 -11.87 1.60 -5.68
N LEU A 92 -12.01 0.85 -6.80
CA LEU A 92 -13.05 -0.17 -6.94
C LEU A 92 -12.74 -1.39 -6.08
N TYR A 93 -11.49 -1.85 -6.07
CA TYR A 93 -11.05 -2.89 -5.14
C TYR A 93 -11.17 -2.43 -3.68
N PHE A 94 -10.74 -1.21 -3.37
CA PHE A 94 -10.89 -0.63 -2.03
C PHE A 94 -12.36 -0.62 -1.57
N ASP A 95 -13.26 -0.19 -2.45
CA ASP A 95 -14.69 -0.20 -2.22
C ASP A 95 -15.23 -1.62 -1.94
N ARG A 96 -14.81 -2.63 -2.72
CA ARG A 96 -15.19 -4.03 -2.47
C ARG A 96 -14.68 -4.51 -1.13
N PHE A 97 -13.40 -4.27 -0.82
CA PHE A 97 -12.83 -4.61 0.48
C PHE A 97 -13.65 -4.01 1.62
N VAL A 98 -13.93 -2.71 1.59
CA VAL A 98 -14.68 -2.04 2.67
C VAL A 98 -16.13 -2.54 2.75
N ARG A 99 -16.80 -2.82 1.64
CA ARG A 99 -18.19 -3.35 1.67
C ARG A 99 -18.28 -4.76 2.25
N HIS A 100 -17.25 -5.58 2.04
CA HIS A 100 -17.23 -6.97 2.49
C HIS A 100 -16.45 -7.18 3.77
N SER A 101 -15.74 -6.16 4.27
CA SER A 101 -14.94 -6.26 5.49
C SER A 101 -15.81 -6.59 6.70
N GLN A 102 -15.27 -7.39 7.60
CA GLN A 102 -15.90 -7.66 8.90
C GLN A 102 -15.59 -6.59 9.96
N ILE A 103 -14.68 -5.66 9.66
CA ILE A 103 -14.13 -4.68 10.62
C ILE A 103 -14.47 -3.25 10.23
N VAL A 104 -14.44 -2.93 8.94
CA VAL A 104 -14.77 -1.61 8.43
C VAL A 104 -15.97 -1.65 7.49
N GLY A 105 -16.65 -0.52 7.33
CA GLY A 105 -17.76 -0.34 6.40
C GLY A 105 -17.87 1.09 5.93
N PHE A 106 -18.85 1.37 5.07
CA PHE A 106 -19.16 2.74 4.64
C PHE A 106 -20.31 3.34 5.46
N ARG A 107 -20.13 4.60 5.82
CA ARG A 107 -21.20 5.47 6.34
C ARG A 107 -21.51 6.56 5.30
N PRO A 108 -22.77 6.76 4.90
CA PRO A 108 -23.15 7.89 4.07
C PRO A 108 -22.90 9.22 4.77
N ILE A 109 -22.40 10.20 4.04
CA ILE A 109 -22.19 11.58 4.49
C ILE A 109 -22.49 12.57 3.35
N SER A 110 -22.70 13.83 3.70
CA SER A 110 -22.71 14.90 2.70
C SER A 110 -21.28 15.25 2.29
N PRO A 111 -21.01 15.47 0.98
CA PRO A 111 -19.70 15.95 0.55
C PRO A 111 -19.42 17.31 1.18
N SER A 112 -18.15 17.55 1.50
CA SER A 112 -17.67 18.81 2.05
C SER A 112 -16.53 19.33 1.19
N PHE A 113 -16.62 20.59 0.76
CA PHE A 113 -15.59 21.23 -0.06
C PHE A 113 -14.74 22.24 0.71
N GLY A 114 -15.02 22.45 2.00
CA GLY A 114 -14.32 23.41 2.86
C GLY A 114 -14.14 24.78 2.18
N ARG A 115 -12.91 25.29 2.22
CA ARG A 115 -12.51 26.56 1.58
C ARG A 115 -12.54 26.58 0.04
N TYR A 116 -12.88 25.46 -0.60
CA TYR A 116 -12.94 25.29 -2.05
C TYR A 116 -14.38 25.31 -2.59
N ALA A 117 -15.38 25.49 -1.72
CA ALA A 117 -16.78 25.64 -2.12
C ALA A 117 -16.99 26.88 -3.03
N VAL A 118 -17.87 26.77 -4.03
CA VAL A 118 -18.20 27.87 -4.93
C VAL A 118 -18.98 28.93 -4.15
N LYS A 119 -18.49 30.18 -4.15
CA LYS A 119 -19.26 31.31 -3.61
C LYS A 119 -20.21 31.84 -4.67
N GLN A 120 -21.51 31.85 -4.38
CA GLN A 120 -22.49 32.47 -5.26
C GLN A 120 -22.18 33.96 -5.45
N GLY A 121 -21.92 34.39 -6.69
CA GLY A 121 -21.75 35.80 -7.08
C GLY A 121 -20.36 36.23 -7.56
N GLU A 122 -19.34 35.38 -7.52
CA GLU A 122 -18.03 35.69 -8.11
C GLU A 122 -18.01 35.35 -9.61
N ASN A 123 -18.11 36.37 -10.46
CA ASN A 123 -17.94 36.25 -11.90
C ASN A 123 -16.50 35.82 -12.24
N GLY A 124 -16.33 34.53 -12.51
CA GLY A 124 -15.43 34.00 -13.54
C GLY A 124 -14.01 34.57 -13.60
N SER A 125 -13.16 34.26 -12.61
CA SER A 125 -11.72 34.08 -12.85
C SER A 125 -11.08 33.27 -11.70
N GLY A 126 -10.87 31.97 -11.95
CA GLY A 126 -10.00 31.11 -11.13
C GLY A 126 -10.55 30.68 -9.77
N GLY A 127 -11.54 29.78 -9.76
CA GLY A 127 -11.92 29.08 -8.52
C GLY A 127 -10.70 28.41 -7.88
N LYS A 128 -10.52 28.55 -6.57
CA LYS A 128 -9.46 27.85 -5.83
C LYS A 128 -9.79 26.36 -5.87
N TRP A 129 -8.90 25.53 -6.41
CA TRP A 129 -9.06 24.07 -6.47
C TRP A 129 -8.17 23.36 -5.45
N ASN A 130 -8.61 22.21 -4.94
CA ASN A 130 -7.76 21.36 -4.12
C ASN A 130 -6.88 20.49 -5.03
N TYR A 131 -5.64 20.88 -5.22
CA TYR A 131 -4.65 20.10 -5.99
C TYR A 131 -4.05 18.93 -5.17
N GLY A 132 -4.71 18.43 -4.14
CA GLY A 132 -4.20 17.37 -3.26
C GLY A 132 -3.52 17.87 -1.99
N HIS A 133 -3.81 19.11 -1.59
CA HIS A 133 -3.52 19.55 -0.22
C HIS A 133 -4.35 18.73 0.76
N TYR A 134 -3.74 18.40 1.90
CA TYR A 134 -4.48 17.93 3.05
C TYR A 134 -5.29 19.08 3.63
N ASP A 135 -6.60 18.88 3.70
CA ASP A 135 -7.57 19.82 4.24
C ASP A 135 -8.68 18.98 4.89
N GLU A 136 -8.86 19.12 6.19
CA GLU A 136 -9.79 18.30 6.96
C GLU A 136 -11.26 18.58 6.62
N GLU A 137 -11.53 19.75 6.05
CA GLU A 137 -12.85 20.16 5.62
C GLU A 137 -13.12 19.77 4.15
N TYR A 138 -12.12 19.26 3.43
CA TYR A 138 -12.25 18.83 2.04
C TYR A 138 -12.38 17.32 1.91
N PHE A 139 -13.61 16.87 1.72
CA PHE A 139 -14.00 15.48 1.51
C PHE A 139 -15.14 15.41 0.49
N PRO A 140 -14.83 15.34 -0.82
CA PRO A 140 -15.82 15.53 -1.88
C PRO A 140 -16.64 14.26 -2.19
N TYR A 141 -16.70 13.30 -1.26
CA TYR A 141 -17.38 12.01 -1.44
C TYR A 141 -18.62 11.91 -0.55
N ASP A 142 -19.57 11.08 -0.98
CA ASP A 142 -20.85 10.82 -0.30
C ASP A 142 -20.77 9.74 0.78
N LYS A 143 -19.59 9.17 1.00
CA LYS A 143 -19.37 8.09 1.94
C LYS A 143 -17.97 8.12 2.52
N GLU A 144 -17.85 7.76 3.78
CA GLU A 144 -16.57 7.60 4.45
C GLU A 144 -16.45 6.24 5.12
N VAL A 145 -15.22 5.76 5.27
CA VAL A 145 -14.95 4.51 5.98
C VAL A 145 -15.19 4.71 7.48
N VAL A 146 -15.80 3.73 8.14
CA VAL A 146 -16.01 3.68 9.59
C VAL A 146 -15.66 2.29 10.10
N PHE A 147 -15.31 2.17 11.38
CA PHE A 147 -15.27 0.87 12.05
C PHE A 147 -16.70 0.39 12.34
N LEU A 148 -16.90 -0.92 12.28
CA LEU A 148 -18.17 -1.57 12.61
C LEU A 148 -18.32 -1.87 14.11
N ASP A 149 -17.25 -1.70 14.88
CA ASP A 149 -17.19 -1.90 16.33
C ASP A 149 -16.24 -0.90 17.01
N ASP A 150 -16.10 -1.02 18.34
CA ASP A 150 -15.32 -0.09 19.17
C ASP A 150 -13.86 -0.50 19.43
N ASN A 151 -13.44 -1.73 19.11
CA ASN A 151 -12.15 -2.29 19.57
C ASN A 151 -11.27 -2.89 18.47
N SER A 152 -11.72 -2.85 17.21
CA SER A 152 -10.96 -3.32 16.06
C SER A 152 -10.04 -2.26 15.50
N ILE A 153 -8.95 -2.69 14.86
CA ILE A 153 -8.00 -1.79 14.21
C ILE A 153 -7.79 -2.18 12.75
N LEU A 154 -7.41 -1.18 11.95
CA LEU A 154 -6.96 -1.33 10.57
C LEU A 154 -5.45 -1.09 10.51
N VAL A 155 -4.72 -2.05 9.95
CA VAL A 155 -3.34 -1.85 9.51
C VAL A 155 -3.33 -1.77 7.99
N TYR A 156 -2.88 -0.64 7.45
CA TYR A 156 -2.68 -0.45 6.02
C TYR A 156 -1.21 -0.66 5.65
N GLY A 157 -0.91 -1.60 4.76
CA GLY A 157 0.42 -2.15 4.51
C GLY A 157 1.34 -1.37 3.56
N GLY A 158 0.92 -0.20 3.08
CA GLY A 158 1.69 0.64 2.17
C GLY A 158 1.26 0.51 0.71
N ASP A 159 1.99 1.20 -0.17
CA ASP A 159 1.78 1.28 -1.61
C ASP A 159 0.33 1.71 -1.97
N VAL A 160 -0.01 2.93 -1.54
CA VAL A 160 -1.36 3.49 -1.69
C VAL A 160 -1.63 4.10 -3.07
N TRP A 161 -0.60 4.51 -3.82
CA TRP A 161 -0.72 5.23 -5.10
C TRP A 161 -0.24 4.43 -6.32
N ASP A 162 -0.62 4.90 -7.51
CA ASP A 162 0.06 4.80 -8.83
C ASP A 162 -0.66 4.06 -9.96
N LYS A 163 -1.58 3.13 -9.68
CA LYS A 163 -2.06 2.18 -10.71
C LYS A 163 -3.54 2.27 -11.02
N GLY A 164 -4.40 2.50 -10.03
CA GLY A 164 -5.85 2.37 -10.16
C GLY A 164 -6.62 3.68 -10.35
N GLY A 165 -5.94 4.82 -10.25
CA GLY A 165 -6.47 6.13 -10.64
C GLY A 165 -7.47 6.79 -9.70
N LEU A 166 -7.57 6.28 -8.47
CA LEU A 166 -8.34 6.85 -7.36
C LEU A 166 -7.43 7.09 -6.14
N ASP A 167 -6.22 7.58 -6.41
CA ASP A 167 -5.16 7.84 -5.43
C ASP A 167 -5.64 8.80 -4.31
N LEU A 168 -6.26 9.93 -4.68
CA LEU A 168 -6.76 10.92 -3.73
C LEU A 168 -7.97 10.37 -2.98
N TYR A 169 -8.86 9.64 -3.65
CA TYR A 169 -9.98 8.98 -2.99
C TYR A 169 -9.51 8.07 -1.86
N VAL A 170 -8.68 7.07 -2.16
CA VAL A 170 -8.20 6.11 -1.15
C VAL A 170 -7.48 6.82 0.00
N MET A 171 -6.62 7.80 -0.30
CA MET A 171 -5.92 8.58 0.72
C MET A 171 -6.86 9.37 1.63
N ARG A 172 -7.85 10.05 1.07
CA ARG A 172 -8.84 10.82 1.84
C ARG A 172 -9.67 9.91 2.73
N GLN A 173 -10.07 8.73 2.25
CA GLN A 173 -10.76 7.71 3.07
C GLN A 173 -9.91 7.28 4.27
N LEU A 174 -8.65 6.89 4.03
CA LEU A 174 -7.74 6.40 5.06
C LEU A 174 -7.38 7.47 6.09
N LEU A 175 -7.06 8.69 5.64
CA LEU A 175 -6.72 9.80 6.54
C LEU A 175 -7.94 10.32 7.31
N SER A 176 -9.13 10.34 6.71
CA SER A 176 -10.37 10.66 7.45
C SER A 176 -10.61 9.65 8.57
N LEU A 177 -10.47 8.35 8.28
CA LEU A 177 -10.62 7.29 9.29
C LEU A 177 -9.60 7.45 10.41
N ARG A 178 -8.31 7.66 10.06
CA ARG A 178 -7.26 7.87 11.06
C ARG A 178 -7.50 9.11 11.91
N ARG A 179 -7.92 10.23 11.33
CA ARG A 179 -8.21 11.47 12.08
C ARG A 179 -9.29 11.24 13.14
N ARG A 180 -10.32 10.45 12.80
CA ARG A 180 -11.40 10.08 13.73
C ARG A 180 -10.99 9.00 14.75
N TYR A 181 -10.04 8.13 14.39
CA TYR A 181 -9.59 7.01 15.20
C TYR A 181 -8.05 6.84 15.16
N PRO A 182 -7.28 7.77 15.74
CA PRO A 182 -5.82 7.84 15.56
C PRO A 182 -5.07 6.61 16.11
N ASP A 183 -5.63 5.98 17.15
CA ASP A 183 -5.06 4.80 17.81
C ASP A 183 -5.55 3.48 17.22
N ARG A 184 -6.42 3.52 16.20
CA ARG A 184 -7.00 2.32 15.57
C ARG A 184 -6.64 2.17 14.10
N VAL A 185 -5.97 3.15 13.50
CA VAL A 185 -5.55 3.11 12.10
C VAL A 185 -4.05 3.29 12.02
N HIS A 186 -3.33 2.28 11.55
CA HIS A 186 -1.88 2.31 11.46
C HIS A 186 -1.43 2.13 10.02
N PHE A 187 -0.45 2.94 9.61
CA PHE A 187 0.08 2.91 8.25
C PHE A 187 1.49 2.33 8.24
N LEU A 188 1.79 1.54 7.22
CA LEU A 188 3.13 1.13 6.86
C LEU A 188 3.62 1.90 5.63
N MET A 189 4.93 2.14 5.57
CA MET A 189 5.57 2.75 4.41
C MET A 189 5.88 1.68 3.36
N GLY A 190 5.24 1.80 2.20
CA GLY A 190 5.60 1.03 1.01
C GLY A 190 6.68 1.70 0.18
N ASN A 191 7.28 0.97 -0.77
CA ASN A 191 8.30 1.54 -1.65
C ASN A 191 7.75 2.67 -2.53
N ARG A 192 6.52 2.55 -3.03
CA ARG A 192 5.89 3.60 -3.85
C ARG A 192 5.63 4.86 -3.04
N ASP A 193 5.23 4.69 -1.78
CA ASP A 193 4.94 5.80 -0.87
C ASP A 193 6.22 6.61 -0.59
N ILE A 194 7.30 5.91 -0.20
CA ILE A 194 8.62 6.52 0.04
C ILE A 194 9.12 7.23 -1.23
N ASN A 195 8.90 6.64 -2.40
CA ASN A 195 9.33 7.24 -3.66
C ASN A 195 8.64 8.56 -3.98
N LYS A 196 7.52 8.90 -3.35
CA LYS A 196 6.88 10.22 -3.54
C LYS A 196 7.68 11.35 -2.89
N MET A 197 8.54 11.06 -1.93
CA MET A 197 9.40 12.07 -1.31
C MET A 197 10.34 12.75 -2.33
N ARG A 198 10.70 12.07 -3.42
CA ARG A 198 11.57 12.63 -4.47
C ARG A 198 10.90 13.69 -5.34
N ILE A 199 9.56 13.76 -5.34
CA ILE A 199 8.81 14.71 -6.20
C ILE A 199 9.22 16.16 -5.89
N VAL A 200 9.38 16.49 -4.60
CA VAL A 200 9.80 17.84 -4.19
C VAL A 200 11.24 18.16 -4.57
N ASP A 201 12.10 17.15 -4.60
CA ASP A 201 13.51 17.29 -4.96
C ASP A 201 13.69 17.46 -6.47
N GLU A 202 12.90 16.72 -7.28
CA GLU A 202 13.09 16.65 -8.73
C GLU A 202 12.25 17.63 -9.55
N LEU A 203 11.07 18.00 -9.04
CA LEU A 203 10.20 18.99 -9.67
C LEU A 203 10.31 20.37 -9.01
N GLY A 204 10.99 20.45 -7.86
CA GLY A 204 11.12 21.66 -7.06
C GLY A 204 9.94 21.88 -6.10
N TRP A 205 10.07 22.96 -5.32
CA TRP A 205 9.08 23.38 -4.32
C TRP A 205 8.20 24.53 -4.83
N PHE A 206 6.91 24.48 -4.48
CA PHE A 206 5.96 25.57 -4.69
C PHE A 206 5.76 26.35 -3.38
N ASP A 207 6.10 27.65 -3.39
CA ASP A 207 5.76 28.53 -2.27
C ASP A 207 4.28 28.93 -2.37
N GLY A 208 3.46 28.27 -1.56
CA GLY A 208 2.01 28.54 -1.48
C GLY A 208 1.65 29.96 -1.04
N ASN A 209 2.59 30.77 -0.56
CA ASN A 209 2.35 32.15 -0.15
C ASN A 209 2.60 33.19 -1.25
N THR A 210 3.39 32.89 -2.28
CA THR A 210 3.71 33.87 -3.34
C THR A 210 2.98 33.60 -4.66
N GLY A 211 2.42 32.40 -4.85
CA GLY A 211 1.74 32.04 -6.10
C GLY A 211 2.70 31.92 -7.30
N GLU A 212 4.01 32.03 -7.09
CA GLU A 212 5.03 31.92 -8.13
C GLU A 212 5.48 30.46 -8.27
N THR A 213 5.01 29.80 -9.33
CA THR A 213 5.71 28.63 -9.89
C THR A 213 7.03 29.15 -10.45
N THR A 214 8.15 28.85 -9.81
CA THR A 214 9.43 29.08 -10.48
C THR A 214 9.53 28.19 -11.70
N THR A 215 9.81 28.82 -12.83
CA THR A 215 9.93 28.24 -14.16
C THR A 215 11.20 27.40 -14.36
N THR A 216 12.14 27.39 -13.42
CA THR A 216 13.39 26.63 -13.51
C THR A 216 13.37 25.36 -12.66
N LEU A 217 13.36 24.21 -13.33
CA LEU A 217 13.46 22.91 -12.70
C LEU A 217 14.90 22.63 -12.19
N PRO A 218 15.07 21.85 -11.11
CA PRO A 218 16.38 21.41 -10.63
C PRO A 218 17.19 20.68 -11.71
N LYS A 219 18.52 20.74 -11.62
CA LYS A 219 19.41 20.00 -12.53
C LYS A 219 19.24 18.50 -12.29
N HIS A 220 18.98 17.74 -13.35
CA HIS A 220 18.73 16.32 -13.28
C HIS A 220 19.48 15.59 -14.40
N GLU A 221 20.48 14.78 -14.06
CA GLU A 221 21.34 14.12 -15.06
C GLU A 221 20.95 12.65 -15.33
N GLY A 222 19.95 12.17 -14.61
CA GLY A 222 19.35 10.85 -14.76
C GLY A 222 19.13 10.24 -13.40
N VAL A 223 18.78 8.97 -13.38
CA VAL A 223 18.66 8.22 -12.13
C VAL A 223 19.73 7.15 -12.07
N TYR A 224 20.38 6.99 -10.91
CA TYR A 224 21.54 6.12 -10.78
C TYR A 224 21.24 4.67 -11.18
N TRP A 225 20.00 4.22 -11.02
CA TRP A 225 19.55 2.87 -11.36
C TRP A 225 19.22 2.65 -12.85
N HIS A 226 19.16 3.71 -13.67
CA HIS A 226 19.04 3.60 -15.15
C HIS A 226 20.31 3.99 -15.89
N LEU A 227 21.18 4.78 -15.27
CA LEU A 227 22.43 5.25 -15.89
C LEU A 227 23.51 4.15 -15.99
N ARG A 228 23.26 2.93 -15.50
CA ARG A 228 24.28 1.86 -15.43
C ARG A 228 23.82 0.61 -16.17
N GLY A 229 24.62 0.21 -17.16
CA GLY A 229 24.29 -0.74 -18.22
C GLY A 229 24.37 -0.11 -19.61
N LEU A 230 24.41 1.23 -19.65
CA LEU A 230 24.75 2.04 -20.81
C LEU A 230 26.28 2.03 -20.98
N LEU A 231 26.77 1.68 -22.17
CA LEU A 231 28.16 1.94 -22.56
C LEU A 231 28.41 3.46 -22.53
N PRO A 232 29.66 3.95 -22.39
CA PRO A 232 29.97 5.38 -22.48
C PRO A 232 29.46 6.07 -23.76
N THR A 233 29.18 5.26 -24.79
CA THR A 233 28.64 5.65 -26.10
C THR A 233 27.13 5.66 -26.18
N ASP A 234 26.43 5.06 -25.22
CA ASP A 234 24.98 5.00 -25.27
C ASP A 234 24.41 6.38 -24.92
N PRO A 235 23.39 6.85 -25.66
CA PRO A 235 22.81 8.15 -25.41
C PRO A 235 22.23 8.18 -23.99
N LYS A 236 22.66 9.16 -23.19
CA LYS A 236 22.02 9.45 -21.90
C LYS A 236 20.52 9.67 -22.15
N PRO A 237 19.64 9.18 -21.25
CA PRO A 237 18.21 9.45 -21.38
C PRO A 237 17.99 10.96 -21.48
N SER A 238 17.23 11.40 -22.48
CA SER A 238 16.79 12.80 -22.56
C SER A 238 15.79 13.04 -21.44
N ILE A 239 16.18 13.83 -20.45
CA ILE A 239 15.36 14.14 -19.28
C ILE A 239 14.69 15.48 -19.55
N PRO A 240 13.35 15.56 -19.52
CA PRO A 240 12.67 16.81 -19.75
C PRO A 240 13.07 17.87 -18.71
N SER A 241 13.55 19.01 -19.20
CA SER A 241 13.92 20.18 -18.40
C SER A 241 13.03 21.39 -18.65
N ASN A 242 12.10 21.30 -19.61
CA ASN A 242 11.30 22.44 -20.06
C ASN A 242 10.08 22.72 -19.18
N SER A 243 9.45 21.69 -18.58
CA SER A 243 8.25 21.84 -17.76
C SER A 243 8.14 20.76 -16.68
N ALA A 244 7.53 21.10 -15.55
CA ALA A 244 7.30 20.16 -14.46
C ALA A 244 6.38 19.00 -14.91
N ALA A 245 5.42 19.28 -15.80
CA ALA A 245 4.53 18.27 -16.35
C ALA A 245 5.28 17.24 -17.20
N ASP A 246 6.14 17.67 -18.12
CA ASP A 246 6.92 16.74 -18.96
C ASP A 246 7.88 15.90 -18.11
N ARG A 247 8.52 16.53 -17.10
CA ARG A 247 9.39 15.82 -16.17
C ARG A 247 8.62 14.80 -15.34
N LEU A 248 7.43 15.15 -14.84
CA LEU A 248 6.58 14.24 -14.08
C LEU A 248 6.10 13.06 -14.93
N LYS A 249 5.65 13.29 -16.17
CA LYS A 249 5.31 12.22 -17.12
C LYS A 249 6.49 11.27 -17.32
N TRP A 250 7.69 11.83 -17.49
CA TRP A 250 8.91 11.03 -17.59
C TRP A 250 9.19 10.23 -16.32
N MET A 251 9.09 10.85 -15.12
CA MET A 251 9.32 10.19 -13.84
C MET A 251 8.36 9.00 -13.66
N LEU A 252 7.06 9.24 -13.84
CA LEU A 252 6.00 8.24 -13.67
C LEU A 252 6.18 7.07 -14.64
N ASN A 253 6.42 7.36 -15.92
CA ASN A 253 6.57 6.34 -16.95
C ASN A 253 7.88 5.55 -16.80
N ASN A 254 9.02 6.24 -16.72
CA ASN A 254 10.33 5.61 -16.87
C ASN A 254 10.92 5.12 -15.55
N THR A 255 10.68 5.83 -14.45
CA THR A 255 11.42 5.59 -13.20
C THR A 255 10.56 5.06 -12.05
N MET A 256 9.23 5.25 -12.11
CA MET A 256 8.29 4.80 -11.09
C MET A 256 7.38 3.65 -11.55
N GLY A 257 7.48 3.24 -12.83
CA GLY A 257 6.72 2.12 -13.39
C GLY A 257 5.20 2.34 -13.43
N SER A 258 4.75 3.58 -13.56
CA SER A 258 3.36 4.03 -13.34
C SER A 258 2.86 4.83 -14.55
N ILE A 259 2.88 4.16 -15.71
CA ILE A 259 2.74 4.74 -17.06
C ILE A 259 1.45 5.57 -17.21
N HIS A 260 0.35 5.15 -16.59
CA HIS A 260 -0.97 5.78 -16.74
C HIS A 260 -1.33 6.76 -15.62
N ALA A 261 -0.49 6.88 -14.59
CA ALA A 261 -0.82 7.63 -13.37
C ALA A 261 -1.10 9.12 -13.64
N PHE A 262 -0.40 9.72 -14.61
CA PHE A 262 -0.62 11.13 -14.98
C PHE A 262 -2.04 11.37 -15.49
N GLU A 263 -2.51 10.54 -16.44
CA GLU A 263 -3.85 10.69 -17.02
C GLU A 263 -4.94 10.25 -16.05
N PHE A 264 -4.67 9.27 -15.19
CA PHE A 264 -5.59 8.93 -14.12
C PHE A 264 -5.77 10.07 -13.11
N ARG A 265 -4.69 10.74 -12.72
CA ARG A 265 -4.79 11.93 -11.86
C ARG A 265 -5.57 13.04 -12.55
N ARG A 266 -5.39 13.24 -13.86
CA ARG A 266 -6.18 14.22 -14.62
C ARG A 266 -7.68 13.93 -14.51
N ASP A 267 -8.08 12.69 -14.70
CA ASP A 267 -9.49 12.30 -14.59
C ASP A 267 -10.03 12.45 -13.15
N GLU A 268 -9.24 12.07 -12.15
CA GLU A 268 -9.61 12.24 -10.73
C GLU A 268 -9.84 13.72 -10.39
N LEU A 269 -8.93 14.62 -10.80
CA LEU A 269 -9.09 16.07 -10.63
C LEU A 269 -10.29 16.62 -11.39
N ARG A 270 -10.56 16.12 -12.61
CA ARG A 270 -11.72 16.52 -13.40
C ARG A 270 -13.01 16.19 -12.67
N ARG A 271 -13.10 14.99 -12.07
CA ARG A 271 -14.27 14.56 -11.30
C ARG A 271 -14.46 15.36 -10.01
N GLU A 272 -13.39 15.63 -9.26
CA GLU A 272 -13.45 16.53 -8.10
C GLU A 272 -13.93 17.95 -8.49
N ARG A 273 -13.46 18.48 -9.63
CA ARG A 273 -13.87 19.79 -10.14
C ARG A 273 -15.36 19.87 -10.49
N ILE A 274 -15.88 18.84 -11.18
CA ILE A 274 -17.31 18.72 -11.52
C ILE A 274 -18.15 18.67 -10.24
N ALA A 275 -17.73 17.88 -9.25
CA ALA A 275 -18.41 17.77 -7.96
C ALA A 275 -18.50 19.12 -7.23
N ILE A 276 -17.40 19.90 -7.19
CA ILE A 276 -17.40 21.24 -6.61
C ILE A 276 -18.34 22.19 -7.37
N MET A 277 -18.26 22.21 -8.71
CA MET A 277 -19.03 23.13 -9.56
C MET A 277 -20.54 22.93 -9.45
N HIS A 278 -20.98 21.69 -9.25
CA HIS A 278 -22.40 21.35 -9.14
C HIS A 278 -22.85 21.10 -7.70
N GLU A 279 -21.97 21.29 -6.70
CA GLU A 279 -22.22 20.97 -5.30
C GLU A 279 -22.72 19.52 -5.08
N THR A 280 -22.16 18.56 -5.83
CA THR A 280 -22.51 17.13 -5.80
C THR A 280 -21.35 16.27 -5.30
N CYS A 281 -21.56 14.98 -5.04
CA CYS A 281 -20.46 14.08 -4.69
C CYS A 281 -19.67 13.61 -5.92
N VAL A 282 -18.39 13.30 -5.73
CA VAL A 282 -17.56 12.64 -6.74
C VAL A 282 -18.02 11.20 -6.93
N SER A 283 -18.38 10.84 -8.16
CA SER A 283 -18.62 9.44 -8.50
C SER A 283 -17.30 8.64 -8.51
N THR A 284 -17.29 7.53 -7.77
CA THR A 284 -16.21 6.53 -7.84
C THR A 284 -16.44 5.51 -8.97
N SER A 285 -17.68 5.40 -9.48
CA SER A 285 -17.97 4.64 -10.69
C SER A 285 -17.68 5.50 -11.92
N PHE A 286 -16.82 4.99 -12.79
CA PHE A 286 -16.51 5.58 -14.09
C PHE A 286 -17.68 5.39 -15.08
N GLU A 287 -18.93 5.58 -14.69
CA GLU A 287 -20.05 5.39 -15.60
C GLU A 287 -19.94 6.39 -16.76
N VAL A 288 -19.74 5.83 -17.95
CA VAL A 288 -19.81 6.54 -19.22
C VAL A 288 -21.30 6.62 -19.54
N GLU A 289 -22.04 7.46 -18.82
CA GLU A 289 -23.35 7.88 -19.30
C GLU A 289 -23.22 9.27 -19.94
N ASP A 290 -23.17 9.20 -21.27
CA ASP A 290 -23.40 10.20 -22.32
C ASP A 290 -22.78 11.62 -22.22
N PRO A 291 -22.06 12.09 -23.27
CA PRO A 291 -21.44 13.42 -23.35
C PRO A 291 -22.43 14.55 -23.68
N ILE A 292 -23.68 14.49 -23.22
CA ILE A 292 -24.71 15.46 -23.60
C ILE A 292 -25.62 15.78 -22.41
N ARG A 293 -25.12 16.65 -21.52
CA ARG A 293 -25.89 17.82 -21.03
C ARG A 293 -24.93 18.81 -20.37
N SER A 294 -24.84 19.97 -21.02
CA SER A 294 -24.09 21.18 -20.68
C SER A 294 -22.70 21.31 -21.31
N ASN A 295 -22.47 22.50 -21.86
CA ASN A 295 -21.25 23.00 -22.51
C ASN A 295 -20.04 23.12 -21.56
N ASP A 296 -19.98 22.34 -20.47
CA ASP A 296 -18.94 22.48 -19.46
C ASP A 296 -17.74 21.61 -19.83
N SER A 297 -16.90 22.14 -20.72
CA SER A 297 -15.56 21.62 -20.98
C SER A 297 -14.67 21.87 -19.75
N VAL A 298 -14.90 21.12 -18.68
CA VAL A 298 -14.08 21.14 -17.47
C VAL A 298 -12.75 20.45 -17.80
N ALA A 299 -11.85 21.18 -18.45
CA ALA A 299 -10.53 20.71 -18.82
C ALA A 299 -9.57 20.85 -17.64
N VAL A 300 -8.73 19.84 -17.42
CA VAL A 300 -7.61 19.88 -16.47
C VAL A 300 -6.32 19.87 -17.29
N SER A 301 -5.50 20.91 -17.14
CA SER A 301 -4.25 21.04 -17.90
C SER A 301 -3.14 20.14 -17.37
N ASP A 302 -2.08 19.97 -18.17
CA ASP A 302 -0.88 19.23 -17.75
C ASP A 302 -0.20 19.85 -16.53
N ASP A 303 -0.14 21.18 -16.49
CA ASP A 303 0.42 21.92 -15.36
C ASP A 303 -0.40 21.73 -14.09
N GLU A 304 -1.73 21.61 -14.20
CA GLU A 304 -2.60 21.31 -13.07
C GLU A 304 -2.39 19.92 -12.50
N VAL A 305 -2.13 18.91 -13.36
CA VAL A 305 -1.77 17.56 -12.92
C VAL A 305 -0.41 17.57 -12.21
N ALA A 306 0.58 18.26 -12.78
CA ALA A 306 1.90 18.42 -12.17
C ALA A 306 1.81 19.13 -10.82
N GLN A 307 1.07 20.23 -10.76
CA GLN A 307 0.78 20.96 -9.53
C GLN A 307 0.08 20.05 -8.52
N SER A 308 -0.77 19.12 -8.96
CA SER A 308 -1.40 18.18 -8.05
C SER A 308 -0.42 17.22 -7.38
N TYR A 309 0.51 16.64 -8.14
CA TYR A 309 1.54 15.80 -7.54
C TYR A 309 2.46 16.58 -6.59
N ILE A 310 2.87 17.79 -6.99
CA ILE A 310 3.70 18.67 -6.16
C ILE A 310 2.97 19.04 -4.87
N SER A 311 1.71 19.45 -4.96
CA SER A 311 0.90 19.85 -3.79
C SER A 311 0.62 18.66 -2.88
N SER A 312 0.32 17.50 -3.44
CA SER A 312 0.09 16.28 -2.66
C SER A 312 1.33 15.77 -1.94
N CYS A 313 2.51 15.94 -2.56
CA CYS A 313 3.79 15.54 -2.02
C CYS A 313 4.53 16.70 -1.36
N CYS A 314 3.86 17.82 -1.10
CA CYS A 314 4.38 18.94 -0.35
C CYS A 314 4.67 18.51 1.10
N PRO A 315 5.93 18.49 1.57
CA PRO A 315 6.27 18.14 2.97
C PRO A 315 5.54 18.90 4.08
N ILE A 316 4.90 20.03 3.80
CA ILE A 316 4.21 20.84 4.83
C ILE A 316 2.70 20.58 4.82
N SER A 317 2.07 20.55 3.64
CA SER A 317 0.61 20.59 3.49
C SER A 317 0.03 19.48 2.61
N GLY A 318 0.87 18.60 2.06
CA GLY A 318 0.44 17.59 1.12
C GLY A 318 -0.21 16.39 1.80
N ILE A 319 -1.21 15.80 1.12
CA ILE A 319 -1.90 14.61 1.62
C ILE A 319 -0.96 13.40 1.79
N MET A 320 0.03 13.22 0.91
CA MET A 320 1.04 12.17 1.03
C MET A 320 1.98 12.42 2.21
N SER A 321 2.28 13.70 2.48
CA SER A 321 3.08 14.05 3.66
C SER A 321 2.37 13.66 4.96
N GLN A 322 1.08 13.95 5.08
CA GLN A 322 0.29 13.56 6.25
C GLN A 322 0.22 12.05 6.46
N TYR A 323 0.12 11.28 5.37
CA TYR A 323 0.21 9.83 5.43
C TYR A 323 1.58 9.36 5.94
N LEU A 324 2.68 9.83 5.35
CA LEU A 324 4.04 9.43 5.73
C LEU A 324 4.43 9.87 7.15
N MET A 325 3.91 11.01 7.62
CA MET A 325 4.09 11.47 9.01
C MET A 325 3.51 10.51 10.06
N HIS A 326 2.59 9.64 9.65
CA HIS A 326 1.93 8.68 10.50
C HIS A 326 2.29 7.23 10.20
N ALA A 327 3.02 6.99 9.11
CA ALA A 327 3.46 5.67 8.70
C ALA A 327 4.70 5.23 9.49
N LYS A 328 4.85 3.91 9.61
CA LYS A 328 6.02 3.25 10.18
C LYS A 328 6.62 2.28 9.16
N LEU A 329 7.87 1.86 9.32
CA LEU A 329 8.44 0.80 8.48
C LEU A 329 7.98 -0.58 8.96
N VAL A 330 7.84 -0.77 10.28
CA VAL A 330 7.39 -2.01 10.90
C VAL A 330 6.46 -1.73 12.08
N LEU A 331 5.40 -2.52 12.23
CA LEU A 331 4.47 -2.47 13.36
C LEU A 331 4.44 -3.83 14.06
N ARG A 332 4.31 -3.82 15.39
CA ARG A 332 4.13 -5.02 16.20
C ARG A 332 2.95 -4.86 17.15
N PHE A 333 2.05 -5.82 17.16
CA PHE A 333 0.95 -5.94 18.13
C PHE A 333 1.00 -7.33 18.76
N GLY A 334 1.43 -7.42 20.02
CA GLY A 334 1.65 -8.70 20.69
C GLY A 334 2.61 -9.59 19.90
N SER A 335 2.13 -10.77 19.48
CA SER A 335 2.87 -11.74 18.67
C SER A 335 2.70 -11.58 17.14
N VAL A 336 2.12 -10.46 16.68
CA VAL A 336 1.92 -10.19 15.24
C VAL A 336 2.81 -9.06 14.78
N LEU A 337 3.51 -9.29 13.66
CA LEU A 337 4.40 -8.36 13.00
C LEU A 337 3.82 -7.94 11.65
N PHE A 338 3.87 -6.66 11.33
CA PHE A 338 3.45 -6.11 10.04
C PHE A 338 4.59 -5.32 9.44
N MET A 339 4.87 -5.54 8.17
CA MET A 339 5.84 -4.78 7.38
C MET A 339 5.44 -4.81 5.90
N HIS A 340 5.89 -3.86 5.10
CA HIS A 340 5.52 -3.86 3.68
C HIS A 340 6.17 -5.02 2.90
N GLY A 341 7.49 -5.20 3.01
CA GLY A 341 8.25 -6.23 2.29
C GLY A 341 8.49 -7.49 3.14
N ALA A 342 9.73 -7.72 3.53
CA ALA A 342 10.13 -8.90 4.32
C ALA A 342 11.27 -8.56 5.27
N LEU A 343 11.63 -9.46 6.19
CA LEU A 343 12.86 -9.28 6.95
C LEU A 343 14.06 -9.26 5.99
N PRO A 344 15.04 -8.36 6.17
CA PRO A 344 16.20 -8.20 5.28
C PRO A 344 17.23 -9.31 5.51
N ILE A 345 16.84 -10.52 5.13
CA ILE A 345 17.58 -11.77 5.35
C ILE A 345 18.49 -12.05 4.13
N ASP A 346 19.81 -11.98 4.33
CA ASP A 346 20.83 -12.25 3.30
C ASP A 346 21.19 -13.73 3.26
N SER A 347 20.87 -14.42 2.16
CA SER A 347 21.10 -15.85 1.95
C SER A 347 22.58 -16.26 1.82
N LYS A 348 23.49 -15.29 1.76
CA LYS A 348 24.94 -15.54 1.69
C LYS A 348 25.61 -15.65 3.05
N ILE A 349 24.91 -15.31 4.12
CA ILE A 349 25.39 -15.43 5.50
C ILE A 349 25.04 -16.83 6.00
N ASP A 350 25.94 -17.44 6.78
CA ASP A 350 25.68 -18.74 7.41
C ASP A 350 24.37 -18.70 8.19
N ALA A 351 23.58 -19.78 8.08
CA ALA A 351 22.20 -19.81 8.60
C ALA A 351 22.11 -19.45 10.08
N ASP A 352 23.11 -19.82 10.89
CA ASP A 352 23.14 -19.51 12.33
C ASP A 352 23.41 -18.01 12.61
N ASP A 353 24.12 -17.31 11.73
CA ASP A 353 24.42 -15.88 11.87
C ASP A 353 23.36 -15.00 11.19
N GLN A 354 22.71 -15.52 10.15
CA GLN A 354 21.73 -14.82 9.30
C GLN A 354 20.52 -14.26 10.07
N PHE A 355 20.12 -14.90 11.17
CA PHE A 355 18.92 -14.54 11.94
C PHE A 355 19.23 -13.89 13.29
N ASN A 356 20.51 -13.71 13.62
CA ASN A 356 20.94 -13.10 14.89
C ASN A 356 21.33 -11.63 14.75
N HIS A 357 21.27 -11.07 13.54
CA HIS A 357 21.75 -9.72 13.25
C HIS A 357 20.87 -8.99 12.24
N PHE A 358 20.17 -7.94 12.66
CA PHE A 358 19.33 -7.14 11.80
C PHE A 358 20.08 -5.91 11.26
N PRO A 359 20.18 -5.73 9.93
CA PRO A 359 21.00 -4.70 9.32
C PRO A 359 20.45 -3.28 9.53
N THR A 360 21.37 -2.32 9.68
CA THR A 360 21.09 -0.88 9.83
C THR A 360 21.87 -0.08 8.79
N PRO A 361 21.60 -0.27 7.48
CA PRO A 361 22.45 0.25 6.41
C PRO A 361 22.49 1.79 6.29
N TRP A 362 21.60 2.49 7.01
CA TRP A 362 21.59 3.95 7.11
C TRP A 362 22.61 4.51 8.11
N LEU A 363 23.25 3.66 8.93
CA LEU A 363 24.32 4.07 9.84
C LEU A 363 25.67 4.01 9.14
N ARG A 364 26.50 5.05 9.32
CA ARG A 364 27.86 5.05 8.77
C ARG A 364 28.69 3.94 9.43
N PRO A 365 29.51 3.21 8.66
CA PRO A 365 30.54 2.35 9.24
C PRO A 365 31.46 3.18 10.15
N SER A 366 31.88 2.62 11.27
CA SER A 366 32.86 3.28 12.14
C SER A 366 34.24 3.31 11.49
N ASN A 367 35.05 4.28 11.89
CA ASN A 367 36.40 4.52 11.35
C ASN A 367 37.38 3.34 11.58
N ASP A 368 37.03 2.39 12.43
CA ASP A 368 37.82 1.18 12.71
C ASP A 368 37.61 0.06 11.69
N GLY A 369 36.79 0.29 10.66
CA GLY A 369 36.51 -0.70 9.62
C GLY A 369 35.57 -1.82 10.07
N SER A 370 35.00 -1.74 11.28
CA SER A 370 33.88 -2.62 11.63
C SER A 370 32.65 -2.24 10.80
N THR A 371 32.17 -3.19 10.02
CA THR A 371 30.95 -3.05 9.22
C THR A 371 29.78 -2.70 10.13
N ALA A 372 28.94 -1.76 9.69
CA ALA A 372 27.81 -1.19 10.43
C ALA A 372 27.14 -2.20 11.39
N SER A 373 27.07 -1.83 12.68
CA SER A 373 26.52 -2.66 13.75
C SER A 373 25.03 -2.93 13.52
N GLY A 374 24.69 -4.06 12.93
CA GLY A 374 23.32 -4.55 13.03
C GLY A 374 22.95 -4.83 14.48
N ILE A 375 21.64 -4.95 14.71
CA ILE A 375 21.03 -5.05 16.03
C ILE A 375 20.63 -6.50 16.26
N ASN A 376 20.87 -7.05 17.45
CA ASN A 376 20.67 -8.48 17.73
C ASN A 376 19.29 -8.83 18.31
N SER A 377 18.46 -7.81 18.53
CA SER A 377 17.06 -7.93 18.98
C SER A 377 16.11 -7.36 17.93
N LEU A 378 15.04 -8.09 17.63
CA LEU A 378 14.02 -7.60 16.70
C LEU A 378 13.32 -6.36 17.26
N ALA A 379 13.07 -6.32 18.58
CA ALA A 379 12.41 -5.18 19.22
C ALA A 379 13.24 -3.89 19.11
N GLU A 380 14.54 -3.96 19.46
CA GLU A 380 15.46 -2.83 19.33
C GLU A 380 15.62 -2.40 17.87
N TRP A 381 15.65 -3.36 16.92
CA TRP A 381 15.74 -3.04 15.50
C TRP A 381 14.48 -2.33 15.00
N ILE A 382 13.28 -2.75 15.41
CA ILE A 382 12.01 -2.08 15.07
C ILE A 382 12.01 -0.64 15.60
N GLU A 383 12.48 -0.43 16.83
CA GLU A 383 12.57 0.91 17.43
C GLU A 383 13.55 1.79 16.66
N ALA A 384 14.77 1.30 16.42
CA ALA A 384 15.79 2.03 15.67
C ALA A 384 15.34 2.36 14.24
N LEU A 385 14.70 1.41 13.56
CA LEU A 385 14.22 1.55 12.18
C LEU A 385 13.09 2.57 12.08
N ASN A 386 12.11 2.52 12.99
CA ASN A 386 11.01 3.49 13.01
C ASN A 386 11.45 4.87 13.48
N GLY A 387 12.42 4.95 14.41
CA GLY A 387 13.06 6.20 14.81
C GLY A 387 13.80 6.85 13.64
N PHE A 388 14.57 6.05 12.89
CA PHE A 388 15.20 6.45 11.63
C PHE A 388 14.16 7.02 10.65
N ALA A 389 13.13 6.26 10.30
CA ALA A 389 12.11 6.72 9.34
C ALA A 389 11.43 8.02 9.77
N SER A 390 11.04 8.11 11.05
CA SER A 390 10.41 9.30 11.62
C SER A 390 11.32 10.53 11.54
N SER A 391 12.62 10.36 11.82
CA SER A 391 13.61 11.44 11.73
C SER A 391 13.78 11.93 10.29
N GLN A 392 13.76 11.03 9.31
CA GLN A 392 13.91 11.36 7.89
C GLN A 392 12.66 12.05 7.33
N VAL A 393 11.45 11.62 7.72
CA VAL A 393 10.21 12.31 7.36
C VAL A 393 10.15 13.70 8.00
N LYS A 394 10.63 13.84 9.25
CA LYS A 394 10.77 15.16 9.88
C LYS A 394 11.77 16.04 9.11
N ALA A 395 12.93 15.51 8.74
CA ALA A 395 13.91 16.24 7.95
C ALA A 395 13.37 16.65 6.57
N TRP A 396 12.52 15.82 5.95
CA TRP A 396 11.81 16.17 4.71
C TRP A 396 10.83 17.33 4.91
N LYS A 397 10.11 17.36 6.05
CA LYS A 397 9.27 18.51 6.43
C LYS A 397 10.11 19.78 6.63
N ASP A 398 11.22 19.67 7.34
CA ASP A 398 12.16 20.78 7.59
C ASP A 398 12.76 21.29 6.26
N PHE A 399 13.02 20.40 5.28
CA PHE A 399 13.45 20.77 3.93
C PHE A 399 12.43 21.66 3.22
N GLY A 400 11.13 21.35 3.33
CA GLY A 400 10.06 22.18 2.76
C GLY A 400 9.89 23.56 3.42
N GLN A 401 10.35 23.72 4.67
CA GLN A 401 10.24 24.99 5.42
C GLN A 401 11.42 25.94 5.18
N ALA A 402 12.51 25.47 4.59
CA ALA A 402 13.71 26.28 4.42
C ALA A 402 13.48 27.44 3.41
N PRO A 403 13.92 28.68 3.72
CA PRO A 403 13.74 29.82 2.83
C PRO A 403 14.36 29.58 1.46
N ARG A 404 13.69 30.04 0.41
CA ARG A 404 14.10 29.84 -0.99
C ARG A 404 15.43 30.51 -1.35
N SER A 405 15.78 31.63 -0.72
CA SER A 405 17.08 32.29 -0.90
C SER A 405 18.25 31.40 -0.48
N THR A 406 18.06 30.52 0.50
CA THR A 406 19.01 29.49 0.91
C THR A 406 19.07 28.29 -0.04
N LEU A 407 18.14 28.16 -1.01
CA LEU A 407 18.15 27.12 -2.05
C LEU A 407 18.89 27.56 -3.32
N LEU A 408 18.97 28.87 -3.60
CA LEU A 408 19.57 29.41 -4.83
C LEU A 408 20.98 29.98 -4.63
N ASN A 409 21.40 30.25 -3.40
CA ASN A 409 22.68 30.92 -3.08
C ASN A 409 23.78 29.97 -2.56
N SER A 410 23.60 28.64 -2.60
CA SER A 410 24.71 27.73 -2.27
C SER A 410 25.67 27.68 -3.45
N SER A 411 26.81 28.35 -3.32
CA SER A 411 27.99 28.20 -4.18
C SER A 411 28.68 26.82 -4.03
N ASP A 412 28.00 25.84 -3.43
CA ASP A 412 28.51 24.49 -3.26
C ASP A 412 28.21 23.71 -4.55
N ASP A 413 29.26 23.23 -5.22
CA ASP A 413 29.31 22.51 -6.52
C ASP A 413 28.44 21.22 -6.64
N ASP A 414 27.38 21.02 -5.85
CA ASP A 414 26.58 19.77 -5.79
C ASP A 414 25.06 20.00 -5.97
N ASP A 415 24.70 20.90 -6.90
CA ASP A 415 23.35 21.35 -7.32
C ASP A 415 22.47 20.28 -8.01
N GLY A 416 22.71 19.00 -7.72
CA GLY A 416 21.97 17.86 -8.29
C GLY A 416 20.81 17.40 -7.41
N VAL A 417 19.94 16.59 -8.00
CA VAL A 417 18.89 15.85 -7.27
C VAL A 417 19.44 14.54 -6.69
N TRP A 418 18.88 14.09 -5.57
CA TRP A 418 19.31 12.85 -4.92
C TRP A 418 19.31 11.65 -5.87
N ALA A 419 18.28 11.53 -6.72
CA ALA A 419 18.09 10.38 -7.58
C ALA A 419 19.21 10.18 -8.61
N THR A 420 19.99 11.21 -8.94
CA THR A 420 21.14 11.10 -9.85
C THR A 420 22.27 10.25 -9.26
N ASN A 421 22.51 10.36 -7.95
CA ASN A 421 23.62 9.67 -7.28
C ASN A 421 23.16 8.54 -6.36
N GLY A 422 21.97 8.64 -5.76
CA GLY A 422 21.45 7.69 -4.79
C GLY A 422 22.32 7.58 -3.54
N GLY A 423 22.12 6.51 -2.78
CA GLY A 423 22.91 6.13 -1.63
C GLY A 423 22.40 6.74 -0.31
N TYR A 424 22.81 6.10 0.80
CA TYR A 424 22.50 6.52 2.16
C TYR A 424 23.27 7.77 2.59
N PHE A 425 24.45 8.02 2.01
CA PHE A 425 25.35 9.12 2.37
C PHE A 425 25.57 10.07 1.19
N ASN A 426 24.47 10.38 0.51
CA ASN A 426 24.45 11.28 -0.64
C ASN A 426 24.72 12.73 -0.21
N ASN A 427 25.51 13.46 -0.99
CA ASN A 427 25.96 14.82 -0.64
C ASN A 427 25.07 15.95 -1.16
N THR A 428 24.10 15.65 -2.04
CA THR A 428 23.05 16.60 -2.41
C THR A 428 22.29 17.04 -1.18
N ARG A 429 21.63 18.20 -1.26
CA ARG A 429 20.86 18.74 -0.14
C ARG A 429 19.78 17.78 0.36
N ALA A 430 18.95 17.24 -0.54
CA ALA A 430 17.95 16.23 -0.20
C ALA A 430 18.62 14.96 0.35
N GLY A 431 19.75 14.56 -0.24
CA GLY A 431 20.59 13.44 0.20
C GLY A 431 20.98 13.52 1.68
N LYS A 432 21.52 14.66 2.10
CA LYS A 432 21.96 14.92 3.48
C LYS A 432 20.81 14.95 4.50
N MET A 433 19.61 15.31 4.06
CA MET A 433 18.46 15.51 4.97
C MET A 433 17.57 14.27 5.09
N PHE A 434 17.05 13.77 3.96
CA PHE A 434 16.04 12.71 3.94
C PHE A 434 16.32 11.61 2.89
N GLY A 435 17.43 11.70 2.15
CA GLY A 435 17.77 10.76 1.09
C GLY A 435 18.08 9.35 1.55
N ALA A 436 18.44 9.15 2.82
CA ALA A 436 18.65 7.81 3.37
C ALA A 436 17.34 7.01 3.42
N LEU A 437 16.19 7.63 3.74
CA LEU A 437 14.89 6.96 3.65
C LEU A 437 14.50 6.67 2.21
N MET A 438 14.76 7.60 1.28
CA MET A 438 14.55 7.34 -0.16
C MET A 438 15.38 6.14 -0.63
N GLN A 439 16.64 6.03 -0.23
CA GLN A 439 17.48 4.87 -0.53
C GLN A 439 16.94 3.58 0.11
N TYR A 440 16.39 3.66 1.32
CA TYR A 440 15.78 2.50 1.99
C TYR A 440 14.56 1.97 1.22
N GLY A 441 13.83 2.85 0.52
CA GLY A 441 12.74 2.48 -0.40
C GLY A 441 13.20 1.93 -1.76
N MET A 442 14.51 1.91 -2.05
CA MET A 442 15.07 1.38 -3.31
C MET A 442 15.62 -0.03 -3.13
N GLY A 443 15.46 -0.86 -4.17
CA GLY A 443 16.00 -2.22 -4.19
C GLY A 443 17.50 -2.35 -4.39
N ARG A 444 18.16 -1.31 -4.89
CA ARG A 444 19.60 -1.32 -5.21
C ARG A 444 20.30 -0.08 -4.70
N LEU A 445 21.55 -0.24 -4.28
CA LEU A 445 22.50 0.82 -4.01
C LEU A 445 23.13 1.34 -5.32
N SER A 446 23.85 2.45 -5.24
CA SER A 446 24.52 3.09 -6.39
C SER A 446 25.67 2.26 -6.98
N ASP A 447 26.21 1.32 -6.20
CA ASP A 447 27.21 0.32 -6.61
C ASP A 447 26.57 -0.99 -7.13
N ASN A 448 25.24 -1.01 -7.31
CA ASN A 448 24.44 -2.15 -7.75
C ASN A 448 24.29 -3.30 -6.72
N ALA A 449 24.81 -3.15 -5.51
CA ALA A 449 24.49 -4.07 -4.42
C ALA A 449 23.00 -3.98 -4.04
N THR A 450 22.46 -5.07 -3.52
CA THR A 450 21.07 -5.11 -3.03
C THR A 450 20.95 -4.36 -1.71
N THR A 451 19.93 -3.53 -1.59
CA THR A 451 19.63 -2.86 -0.32
C THR A 451 19.13 -3.86 0.70
N GLN A 452 19.68 -3.85 1.92
CA GLN A 452 19.15 -4.58 3.07
C GLN A 452 17.98 -3.80 3.71
N SER A 453 16.84 -3.78 3.02
CA SER A 453 15.64 -3.03 3.42
C SER A 453 14.46 -3.95 3.66
N CYS A 454 13.68 -3.71 4.71
CA CYS A 454 12.44 -4.46 4.95
C CYS A 454 11.27 -4.07 4.05
N VAL A 455 11.42 -3.01 3.26
CA VAL A 455 10.41 -2.54 2.30
C VAL A 455 10.57 -3.28 0.98
N TYR A 456 11.80 -3.45 0.51
CA TYR A 456 12.09 -4.06 -0.80
C TYR A 456 12.50 -5.54 -0.72
N SER A 457 12.83 -6.04 0.47
CA SER A 457 13.01 -7.48 0.67
C SER A 457 11.69 -8.21 0.44
N SER A 458 11.77 -9.47 0.04
CA SER A 458 10.61 -10.26 -0.34
C SER A 458 10.66 -11.66 0.25
N TRP A 459 9.51 -12.18 0.67
CA TRP A 459 9.31 -13.60 1.00
C TRP A 459 9.16 -14.47 -0.25
N MET A 460 8.94 -13.83 -1.39
CA MET A 460 8.75 -14.47 -2.69
C MET A 460 9.98 -14.27 -3.59
N HIS A 461 10.43 -15.34 -4.24
CA HIS A 461 11.40 -15.32 -5.32
C HIS A 461 10.76 -15.85 -6.60
N ASN A 462 10.76 -15.04 -7.67
CA ASN A 462 10.17 -15.39 -8.96
C ASN A 462 8.71 -15.90 -8.87
N GLY A 463 7.90 -15.36 -7.97
CA GLY A 463 6.48 -15.73 -7.80
C GLY A 463 6.23 -16.90 -6.84
N LEU A 464 7.27 -17.49 -6.24
CA LEU A 464 7.14 -18.59 -5.26
C LEU A 464 7.76 -18.22 -3.92
N PRO A 465 7.35 -18.83 -2.80
CA PRO A 465 8.07 -18.70 -1.53
C PRO A 465 9.56 -19.02 -1.70
N ARG A 466 10.42 -18.22 -1.05
CA ARG A 466 11.88 -18.36 -1.07
C ARG A 466 12.33 -19.78 -0.70
N GLU A 467 12.90 -20.50 -1.66
CA GLU A 467 13.40 -21.87 -1.47
C GLU A 467 14.58 -21.93 -0.50
N ASP A 468 15.43 -20.90 -0.47
CA ASP A 468 16.59 -20.80 0.41
C ASP A 468 16.21 -20.70 1.90
N ILE A 469 15.00 -20.21 2.20
CA ILE A 469 14.45 -20.15 3.57
C ILE A 469 13.49 -21.32 3.81
N PHE A 470 12.52 -21.50 2.91
CA PHE A 470 11.37 -22.38 3.13
C PHE A 470 11.52 -23.78 2.51
N GLY A 471 12.50 -23.99 1.63
CA GLY A 471 12.82 -25.30 1.05
C GLY A 471 13.90 -26.06 1.82
N CYS A 472 14.73 -25.36 2.60
CA CYS A 472 15.80 -25.95 3.41
C CYS A 472 15.37 -26.18 4.86
N LYS A 473 15.44 -27.43 5.34
CA LYS A 473 15.07 -27.79 6.72
C LYS A 473 15.87 -27.02 7.78
N ASN A 474 17.17 -26.83 7.56
CA ASN A 474 18.03 -26.11 8.51
C ASN A 474 17.67 -24.62 8.57
N SER A 475 17.52 -23.96 7.42
CA SER A 475 17.10 -22.56 7.35
C SER A 475 15.73 -22.33 8.00
N MET A 476 14.77 -23.21 7.70
CA MET A 476 13.43 -23.17 8.29
C MET A 476 13.47 -23.33 9.81
N MET A 477 14.30 -24.25 10.31
CA MET A 477 14.48 -24.48 11.75
C MET A 477 15.10 -23.26 12.43
N THR A 478 16.11 -22.63 11.83
CA THR A 478 16.72 -21.42 12.40
C THR A 478 15.76 -20.24 12.38
N PHE A 479 15.01 -20.06 11.29
CA PHE A 479 13.96 -19.03 11.22
C PHE A 479 12.86 -19.27 12.26
N SER A 480 12.41 -20.51 12.43
CA SER A 480 11.45 -20.94 13.46
C SER A 480 11.94 -20.62 14.88
N ARG A 481 13.24 -20.81 15.16
CA ARG A 481 13.87 -20.41 16.44
C ARG A 481 13.87 -18.90 16.65
N LEU A 482 14.15 -18.11 15.60
CA LEU A 482 14.06 -16.64 15.68
C LEU A 482 12.65 -16.19 16.06
N LEU A 483 11.63 -16.70 15.36
CA LEU A 483 10.24 -16.33 15.64
C LEU A 483 9.85 -16.67 17.09
N ARG A 484 10.26 -17.84 17.59
CA ARG A 484 10.04 -18.25 18.97
C ARG A 484 10.76 -17.33 19.97
N LYS A 485 12.05 -17.06 19.74
CA LYS A 485 12.88 -16.18 20.58
C LYS A 485 12.24 -14.78 20.70
N GLU A 486 11.73 -14.26 19.59
CA GLU A 486 11.13 -12.92 19.53
C GLU A 486 9.65 -12.90 19.89
N GLY A 487 9.03 -14.07 20.12
CA GLY A 487 7.61 -14.20 20.46
C GLY A 487 6.66 -13.82 19.33
N ILE A 488 7.01 -14.16 18.08
CA ILE A 488 6.23 -13.87 16.87
C ILE A 488 5.50 -15.12 16.39
N GLN A 489 4.19 -15.01 16.17
CA GLN A 489 3.33 -16.06 15.63
C GLN A 489 2.90 -15.76 14.19
N ILE A 490 2.78 -14.49 13.81
CA ILE A 490 2.34 -14.10 12.45
C ILE A 490 3.15 -12.92 11.94
N ILE A 491 3.56 -12.98 10.67
CA ILE A 491 4.09 -11.85 9.91
C ILE A 491 3.15 -11.58 8.72
N LEU A 492 2.57 -10.39 8.61
CA LEU A 492 1.77 -9.96 7.46
C LEU A 492 2.53 -8.94 6.61
N THR A 493 2.46 -9.13 5.28
CA THR A 493 3.26 -8.37 4.32
C THR A 493 2.54 -8.06 3.00
N GLY A 494 3.05 -7.08 2.26
CA GLY A 494 2.64 -6.69 0.91
C GLY A 494 3.75 -6.89 -0.13
N HIS A 495 3.99 -5.89 -0.97
CA HIS A 495 5.13 -5.72 -1.90
C HIS A 495 5.16 -6.60 -3.17
N ARG A 496 4.92 -7.91 -3.05
CA ARG A 496 4.96 -8.82 -4.21
C ARG A 496 3.59 -9.43 -4.50
N PRO A 497 3.06 -9.25 -5.72
CA PRO A 497 1.77 -9.80 -6.10
C PRO A 497 1.74 -11.33 -5.95
N VAL A 498 0.74 -11.83 -5.23
CA VAL A 498 0.53 -13.27 -4.99
C VAL A 498 -0.79 -13.81 -5.57
N GLY A 499 -1.47 -13.02 -6.40
CA GLY A 499 -2.70 -13.42 -7.10
C GLY A 499 -3.95 -12.85 -6.46
N ASP A 500 -5.00 -13.66 -6.34
CA ASP A 500 -6.34 -13.29 -5.84
C ASP A 500 -6.65 -13.76 -4.41
N ALA A 501 -5.68 -14.42 -3.78
CA ALA A 501 -5.69 -14.77 -2.36
C ALA A 501 -4.28 -14.67 -1.78
N PRO A 502 -4.14 -14.29 -0.49
CA PRO A 502 -2.89 -14.31 0.24
C PRO A 502 -2.20 -15.68 0.15
N TRP A 503 -0.87 -15.68 0.32
CA TRP A 503 -0.06 -16.90 0.19
C TRP A 503 0.48 -17.36 1.54
N PRO A 504 -0.30 -18.04 2.39
CA PRO A 504 0.20 -18.45 3.69
C PRO A 504 1.39 -19.39 3.56
N ILE A 505 2.38 -19.22 4.43
CA ILE A 505 3.56 -20.08 4.55
C ILE A 505 3.63 -20.54 6.01
N LYS A 506 3.45 -21.85 6.23
CA LYS A 506 3.45 -22.47 7.57
C LYS A 506 4.88 -22.70 8.03
N ILE A 507 5.24 -22.14 9.18
CA ILE A 507 6.52 -22.36 9.86
C ILE A 507 6.27 -23.30 11.04
N GLN A 508 6.71 -24.55 10.90
CA GLN A 508 6.54 -25.53 11.97
C GLN A 508 7.65 -25.38 13.02
N HIS A 509 7.26 -25.53 14.28
CA HIS A 509 8.18 -25.59 15.41
C HIS A 509 8.58 -27.05 15.69
N ASP A 510 9.87 -27.31 15.91
CA ASP A 510 10.33 -28.65 16.29
C ASP A 510 9.69 -29.10 17.61
N GLY A 511 9.09 -30.30 17.60
CA GLY A 511 8.57 -30.96 18.81
C GLY A 511 7.29 -30.36 19.41
N GLU A 512 6.70 -29.35 18.76
CA GLU A 512 5.51 -28.66 19.26
C GLU A 512 4.41 -28.61 18.21
N ASN A 513 3.18 -28.62 18.70
CA ASN A 513 1.97 -28.47 17.91
C ASN A 513 1.70 -27.02 17.48
N ALA A 514 2.54 -26.07 17.90
CA ALA A 514 2.40 -24.66 17.54
C ALA A 514 3.01 -24.37 16.17
N SER A 515 2.33 -23.54 15.37
CA SER A 515 2.84 -23.04 14.09
C SER A 515 2.90 -21.52 14.10
N ALA A 516 3.92 -20.97 13.44
CA ALA A 516 3.97 -19.57 13.05
C ALA A 516 3.67 -19.42 11.55
N TRP A 517 3.30 -18.23 11.12
CA TRP A 517 2.85 -17.98 9.75
C TRP A 517 3.50 -16.74 9.16
N VAL A 518 3.91 -16.83 7.90
CA VAL A 518 4.19 -15.67 7.05
C VAL A 518 3.06 -15.55 6.04
N LEU A 519 2.50 -14.35 5.89
CA LEU A 519 1.35 -14.09 5.04
C LEU A 519 1.59 -12.88 4.11
N PRO A 520 2.16 -13.11 2.91
CA PRO A 520 2.09 -12.17 1.80
C PRO A 520 0.64 -11.97 1.37
N CYS A 521 0.19 -10.72 1.38
CA CYS A 521 -1.19 -10.29 1.16
C CYS A 521 -1.34 -9.32 -0.02
N ASP A 522 -0.27 -9.01 -0.75
CA ASP A 522 -0.37 -8.20 -1.95
C ASP A 522 -1.14 -8.97 -3.03
N THR A 523 -2.44 -8.69 -3.13
CA THR A 523 -3.32 -9.23 -4.16
C THR A 523 -3.45 -8.25 -5.34
N SER A 524 -2.42 -7.45 -5.62
CA SER A 524 -2.32 -6.76 -6.91
C SER A 524 -2.41 -7.77 -8.04
N TYR A 525 -3.02 -7.37 -9.15
CA TYR A 525 -3.23 -8.23 -10.32
C TYR A 525 -4.10 -9.48 -10.08
N SER A 526 -4.99 -9.48 -9.07
CA SER A 526 -5.96 -10.58 -8.90
C SER A 526 -6.74 -10.90 -10.18
N GLY A 527 -7.04 -9.88 -11.00
CA GLY A 527 -7.75 -10.03 -12.27
C GLY A 527 -6.92 -10.72 -13.37
N ASP A 528 -5.61 -10.84 -13.19
CA ASP A 528 -4.71 -11.55 -14.11
C ASP A 528 -4.40 -12.98 -13.63
N THR A 529 -5.02 -13.43 -12.53
CA THR A 529 -4.87 -14.81 -12.03
C THR A 529 -5.47 -15.78 -13.04
N ARG A 530 -4.68 -16.80 -13.39
CA ARG A 530 -5.04 -17.83 -14.37
C ARG A 530 -5.57 -19.06 -13.65
N TRP A 531 -6.64 -19.65 -14.16
CA TRP A 531 -7.18 -20.89 -13.62
C TRP A 531 -6.85 -22.07 -14.53
N THR A 532 -6.28 -23.11 -13.94
CA THR A 532 -5.76 -24.28 -14.65
C THR A 532 -6.24 -25.58 -14.02
N ASN A 533 -6.13 -26.65 -14.80
CA ASN A 533 -6.29 -28.02 -14.34
C ASN A 533 -4.91 -28.67 -14.21
N ILE A 534 -4.71 -29.43 -13.15
CA ILE A 534 -3.48 -30.20 -12.91
C ILE A 534 -3.70 -31.60 -13.52
N GLU A 535 -2.74 -32.04 -14.35
CA GLU A 535 -2.79 -33.36 -14.98
C GLU A 535 -2.66 -34.46 -13.93
N GLY A 536 -3.53 -35.48 -14.02
CA GLY A 536 -3.51 -36.63 -13.12
C GLY A 536 -4.16 -36.40 -11.74
N LEU A 537 -4.67 -35.19 -11.46
CA LEU A 537 -5.47 -34.90 -10.27
C LEU A 537 -6.92 -34.60 -10.66
N GLU A 538 -7.86 -34.97 -9.78
CA GLU A 538 -9.24 -34.49 -9.87
C GLU A 538 -9.24 -32.97 -9.69
N SER A 539 -9.32 -32.26 -10.81
CA SER A 539 -9.34 -30.80 -10.85
C SER A 539 -10.66 -30.31 -11.42
N PHE A 540 -11.10 -29.16 -10.93
CA PHE A 540 -12.38 -28.57 -11.31
C PHE A 540 -12.17 -27.45 -12.32
N ASP A 541 -12.93 -27.51 -13.42
CA ASP A 541 -12.95 -26.44 -14.42
C ASP A 541 -13.46 -25.14 -13.80
N SER A 542 -12.53 -24.27 -13.50
CA SER A 542 -12.73 -22.87 -13.11
C SER A 542 -12.13 -22.00 -14.20
N ASN A 543 -12.79 -20.88 -14.48
CA ASN A 543 -12.31 -19.88 -15.42
C ASN A 543 -12.24 -18.56 -14.67
N SER A 544 -11.10 -17.89 -14.79
CA SER A 544 -10.99 -16.51 -14.34
C SER A 544 -12.09 -15.69 -15.00
N LEU A 545 -12.83 -14.90 -14.22
CA LEU A 545 -13.62 -13.80 -14.79
C LEU A 545 -12.68 -12.74 -15.39
N GLY A 546 -11.38 -12.83 -15.02
CA GLY A 546 -10.30 -12.03 -15.55
C GLY A 546 -10.47 -10.56 -15.20
N ARG A 547 -9.58 -9.74 -15.76
CA ARG A 547 -9.84 -8.30 -15.84
C ARG A 547 -10.89 -8.00 -16.90
N GLY A 548 -10.96 -8.72 -18.02
CA GLY A 548 -11.88 -8.40 -19.12
C GLY A 548 -11.80 -6.91 -19.54
N PHE A 549 -12.95 -6.22 -19.50
CA PHE A 549 -13.07 -4.76 -19.66
C PHE A 549 -13.15 -4.01 -18.31
N ALA A 550 -12.87 -4.68 -17.20
CA ALA A 550 -12.89 -4.11 -15.87
C ALA A 550 -11.88 -2.97 -15.76
N LYS A 551 -12.28 -1.96 -14.97
CA LYS A 551 -11.43 -0.80 -14.67
C LYS A 551 -10.47 -1.06 -13.53
N SER A 552 -10.85 -1.97 -12.63
CA SER A 552 -9.97 -2.47 -11.58
C SER A 552 -8.97 -3.46 -12.18
N GLY A 553 -7.68 -3.26 -11.89
CA GLY A 553 -6.62 -4.22 -12.23
C GLY A 553 -6.79 -5.57 -11.50
N ARG A 554 -7.69 -5.62 -10.52
CA ARG A 554 -8.05 -6.82 -9.75
C ARG A 554 -9.34 -7.48 -10.25
N GLY A 555 -9.89 -7.03 -11.37
CA GLY A 555 -11.15 -7.52 -11.92
C GLY A 555 -12.37 -6.99 -11.15
N GLU A 556 -13.54 -7.52 -11.48
CA GLU A 556 -14.82 -7.02 -10.95
C GLU A 556 -15.17 -7.56 -9.56
N VAL A 557 -14.66 -8.74 -9.21
CA VAL A 557 -15.14 -9.50 -8.04
C VAL A 557 -14.12 -9.61 -6.91
N ALA A 558 -12.81 -9.65 -7.23
CA ALA A 558 -11.83 -10.11 -6.27
C ALA A 558 -11.65 -9.12 -5.11
N PHE A 559 -11.59 -9.67 -3.90
CA PHE A 559 -11.16 -9.00 -2.67
C PHE A 559 -10.63 -10.05 -1.68
N SER A 560 -9.81 -9.62 -0.73
CA SER A 560 -9.30 -10.48 0.34
C SER A 560 -9.11 -9.68 1.62
N GLU A 561 -9.48 -10.28 2.75
CA GLU A 561 -9.30 -9.71 4.08
C GLU A 561 -8.71 -10.76 5.04
N PRO A 562 -7.45 -10.59 5.47
CA PRO A 562 -6.90 -11.25 6.65
C PRO A 562 -7.50 -10.66 7.93
N LEU A 563 -7.99 -11.54 8.81
CA LEU A 563 -8.60 -11.21 10.09
C LEU A 563 -7.83 -11.92 11.21
N ILE A 564 -7.31 -11.13 12.15
CA ILE A 564 -6.54 -11.63 13.28
C ILE A 564 -7.28 -11.31 14.58
N ARG A 565 -7.40 -12.29 15.47
CA ARG A 565 -7.89 -12.09 16.83
C ARG A 565 -6.77 -12.28 17.82
N LEU A 566 -6.48 -11.23 18.60
CA LEU A 566 -5.51 -11.29 19.68
C LEU A 566 -6.19 -11.55 21.02
N CYS A 567 -5.51 -12.26 21.90
CA CYS A 567 -5.83 -12.31 23.31
C CYS A 567 -5.35 -10.99 23.96
N PRO A 568 -6.24 -10.13 24.49
CA PRO A 568 -5.81 -8.85 25.05
C PRO A 568 -4.92 -8.99 26.29
N ALA A 569 -4.98 -10.13 27.00
CA ALA A 569 -4.20 -10.38 28.20
C ALA A 569 -2.76 -10.83 27.91
N THR A 570 -2.53 -11.58 26.82
CA THR A 570 -1.22 -12.17 26.51
C THR A 570 -0.58 -11.60 25.25
N GLY A 571 -1.36 -10.95 24.38
CA GLY A 571 -0.92 -10.54 23.05
C GLY A 571 -0.75 -11.70 22.05
N ASN A 572 -1.05 -12.94 22.45
CA ASN A 572 -1.01 -14.09 21.56
C ASN A 572 -2.18 -14.07 20.56
N VAL A 573 -1.99 -14.73 19.43
CA VAL A 573 -3.03 -14.89 18.42
C VAL A 573 -3.95 -16.05 18.81
N ASN A 574 -5.22 -15.73 19.01
CA ASN A 574 -6.30 -16.71 19.19
C ASN A 574 -6.79 -17.25 17.85
N SER A 575 -6.84 -16.39 16.83
CA SER A 575 -7.30 -16.80 15.50
C SER A 575 -6.66 -16.00 14.38
N LEU A 576 -6.39 -16.70 13.28
CA LEU A 576 -6.06 -16.16 11.97
C LEU A 576 -7.03 -16.77 10.95
N GLN A 577 -7.81 -15.94 10.29
CA GLN A 577 -8.71 -16.34 9.20
C GLN A 577 -8.50 -15.40 8.02
N ILE A 578 -8.72 -15.91 6.82
CA ILE A 578 -8.76 -15.10 5.61
C ILE A 578 -10.09 -15.36 4.93
N HIS A 579 -10.73 -14.32 4.41
CA HIS A 579 -11.91 -14.49 3.58
C HIS A 579 -11.89 -13.52 2.41
N GLY A 580 -12.62 -13.86 1.37
CA GLY A 580 -12.59 -13.08 0.15
C GLY A 580 -13.45 -13.66 -0.96
N CYS A 581 -13.27 -13.08 -2.14
CA CYS A 581 -13.77 -13.59 -3.40
C CYS A 581 -12.58 -13.73 -4.34
N LEU A 582 -12.41 -14.90 -4.95
CA LEU A 582 -11.36 -15.16 -5.92
C LEU A 582 -11.74 -14.60 -7.29
N SER A 583 -10.77 -14.59 -8.21
CA SER A 583 -10.93 -14.06 -9.57
C SER A 583 -11.91 -14.84 -10.45
N ASP A 584 -12.27 -16.07 -10.10
CA ASP A 584 -13.33 -16.85 -10.74
C ASP A 584 -14.74 -16.54 -10.17
N GLY A 585 -14.84 -15.65 -9.18
CA GLY A 585 -16.08 -15.29 -8.50
C GLY A 585 -16.46 -16.18 -7.32
N SER A 586 -15.66 -17.21 -7.01
CA SER A 586 -15.90 -18.07 -5.85
C SER A 586 -15.57 -17.36 -4.55
N TYR A 587 -16.47 -17.43 -3.58
CA TYR A 587 -16.21 -16.95 -2.23
C TYR A 587 -15.42 -18.00 -1.44
N TYR A 588 -14.48 -17.53 -0.63
CA TYR A 588 -13.71 -18.39 0.25
C TYR A 588 -13.63 -17.81 1.66
N LYS A 589 -13.51 -18.71 2.62
CA LYS A 589 -13.15 -18.41 4.00
C LYS A 589 -12.30 -19.55 4.51
N THR A 590 -11.11 -19.25 5.00
CA THR A 590 -10.24 -20.25 5.59
C THR A 590 -10.80 -20.69 6.93
N GLU A 591 -10.46 -21.91 7.32
CA GLU A 591 -10.55 -22.30 8.73
C GLU A 591 -9.61 -21.44 9.59
N ASN A 592 -9.74 -21.56 10.92
CA ASN A 592 -8.80 -20.88 11.81
C ASN A 592 -7.42 -21.52 11.67
N MET A 593 -6.48 -20.79 11.06
CA MET A 593 -5.12 -21.26 10.78
C MET A 593 -4.27 -21.45 12.04
N MET A 594 -4.74 -20.97 13.20
CA MET A 594 -4.10 -21.23 14.49
C MET A 594 -4.55 -22.55 15.12
N ASN A 595 -5.57 -23.22 14.56
CA ASN A 595 -5.96 -24.55 15.03
C ASN A 595 -4.90 -25.58 14.64
N VAL A 596 -4.65 -26.49 15.57
CA VAL A 596 -3.51 -27.41 15.58
C VAL A 596 -3.78 -28.72 14.84
N ASP A 597 -5.04 -28.99 14.50
CA ASP A 597 -5.45 -30.31 14.01
C ASP A 597 -5.21 -30.46 12.50
N ASP A 598 -3.97 -30.86 12.14
CA ASP A 598 -3.63 -31.43 10.83
C ASP A 598 -4.28 -32.83 10.71
N CYS A 599 -5.60 -32.89 10.49
CA CYS A 599 -6.30 -34.16 10.20
C CYS A 599 -6.30 -34.53 8.71
N ASP A 600 -5.86 -33.63 7.83
CA ASP A 600 -5.86 -33.82 6.38
C ASP A 600 -4.45 -34.12 5.83
N ASN A 601 -4.36 -34.94 4.78
CA ASN A 601 -3.10 -35.29 4.09
C ASN A 601 -2.43 -34.08 3.40
N LEU A 602 -3.17 -32.99 3.14
CA LEU A 602 -2.69 -31.75 2.52
C LEU A 602 -2.58 -30.64 3.57
N VAL A 603 -1.35 -30.29 3.93
CA VAL A 603 -1.08 -29.28 4.97
C VAL A 603 -1.07 -27.88 4.35
N TYR A 604 -1.95 -26.98 4.84
CA TYR A 604 -2.00 -25.59 4.39
C TYR A 604 -0.66 -24.86 4.58
N GLY A 605 -0.37 -23.95 3.65
CA GLY A 605 0.85 -23.16 3.64
C GLY A 605 2.11 -23.97 3.41
N ARG A 606 2.00 -25.11 2.72
CA ARG A 606 3.12 -25.94 2.26
C ARG A 606 3.06 -26.19 0.76
N SER A 607 4.19 -26.60 0.22
CA SER A 607 4.27 -27.15 -1.13
C SER A 607 3.45 -28.44 -1.22
N HIS A 608 2.55 -28.51 -2.21
CA HIS A 608 1.90 -29.74 -2.65
C HIS A 608 2.89 -30.62 -3.43
N GLY A 609 3.84 -30.00 -4.14
CA GLY A 609 4.82 -30.69 -4.98
C GLY A 609 4.81 -30.21 -6.43
N PRO A 610 5.75 -30.71 -7.25
CA PRO A 610 5.77 -30.46 -8.68
C PRO A 610 4.55 -31.12 -9.33
N ALA A 611 3.89 -30.40 -10.22
CA ALA A 611 2.79 -30.94 -11.01
C ALA A 611 2.80 -30.37 -12.43
N VAL A 612 2.32 -31.18 -13.37
CA VAL A 612 2.12 -30.77 -14.76
C VAL A 612 0.71 -30.19 -14.89
N PHE A 613 0.58 -29.07 -15.57
CA PHE A 613 -0.69 -28.39 -15.80
C PHE A 613 -0.74 -27.78 -17.20
N LYS A 614 -1.94 -27.58 -17.72
CA LYS A 614 -2.14 -27.00 -19.05
C LYS A 614 -2.44 -25.50 -18.96
N ASP A 615 -1.52 -24.65 -19.41
CA ASP A 615 -1.78 -23.22 -19.46
C ASP A 615 -2.81 -22.90 -20.54
N LYS A 616 -4.02 -22.50 -20.12
CA LYS A 616 -5.12 -22.22 -21.06
C LYS A 616 -4.79 -21.09 -22.05
N GLU A 617 -3.90 -20.16 -21.68
CA GLU A 617 -3.52 -19.05 -22.58
C GLU A 617 -2.54 -19.48 -23.66
N SER A 618 -1.48 -20.23 -23.33
CA SER A 618 -0.49 -20.66 -24.33
C SER A 618 -0.86 -21.98 -25.01
N GLY A 619 -1.73 -22.78 -24.39
CA GLY A 619 -2.07 -24.13 -24.82
C GLY A 619 -1.05 -25.20 -24.44
N ASP A 620 0.09 -24.81 -23.88
CA ASP A 620 1.20 -25.69 -23.55
C ASP A 620 1.03 -26.36 -22.18
N SER A 621 1.50 -27.60 -22.05
CA SER A 621 1.74 -28.22 -20.75
C SER A 621 2.98 -27.62 -20.11
N LYS A 622 2.88 -27.28 -18.83
CA LYS A 622 3.93 -26.68 -18.00
C LYS A 622 4.08 -27.48 -16.72
N GLU A 623 5.27 -27.46 -16.15
CA GLU A 623 5.54 -28.02 -14.84
C GLU A 623 5.77 -26.88 -13.83
N GLY A 624 5.20 -27.00 -12.64
CA GLY A 624 5.32 -26.00 -11.59
C GLY A 624 5.19 -26.59 -10.19
N MET A 625 5.84 -25.95 -9.22
CA MET A 625 5.73 -26.30 -7.81
C MET A 625 4.48 -25.66 -7.21
N PHE A 626 3.43 -26.43 -6.99
CA PHE A 626 2.18 -25.92 -6.44
C PHE A 626 2.23 -25.85 -4.91
N TRP A 627 1.56 -24.85 -4.34
CA TRP A 627 1.43 -24.64 -2.91
C TRP A 627 -0.03 -24.61 -2.49
N VAL A 628 -0.34 -25.24 -1.36
CA VAL A 628 -1.69 -25.22 -0.78
C VAL A 628 -1.90 -23.90 -0.05
N LYS A 629 -2.76 -23.03 -0.59
CA LYS A 629 -3.08 -21.74 0.04
C LYS A 629 -4.17 -21.87 1.10
N SER A 630 -5.22 -22.62 0.83
CA SER A 630 -6.33 -22.79 1.77
C SER A 630 -7.20 -23.97 1.39
N ARG A 631 -8.01 -24.43 2.33
CA ARG A 631 -9.25 -25.14 2.05
C ARG A 631 -10.39 -24.15 1.73
N VAL A 632 -11.19 -24.48 0.74
CA VAL A 632 -12.36 -23.73 0.26
C VAL A 632 -13.50 -24.73 0.12
N GLY A 633 -14.35 -24.81 1.16
CA GLY A 633 -15.34 -25.90 1.27
C GLY A 633 -14.66 -27.26 1.37
N ASP A 634 -15.03 -28.18 0.49
CA ASP A 634 -14.47 -29.54 0.44
C ASP A 634 -13.24 -29.66 -0.49
N ARG A 635 -12.68 -28.53 -0.93
CA ARG A 635 -11.56 -28.48 -1.90
C ARG A 635 -10.38 -27.72 -1.35
N HIS A 636 -9.21 -27.95 -1.94
CA HIS A 636 -7.99 -27.22 -1.67
C HIS A 636 -7.69 -26.26 -2.82
N LEU A 637 -7.49 -24.98 -2.49
CA LEU A 637 -6.92 -23.99 -3.42
C LEU A 637 -5.41 -24.18 -3.45
N VAL A 638 -4.89 -24.54 -4.62
CA VAL A 638 -3.45 -24.61 -4.87
C VAL A 638 -3.01 -23.56 -5.88
N SER A 639 -1.82 -23.00 -5.68
CA SER A 639 -1.27 -21.98 -6.56
C SER A 639 0.17 -22.26 -6.95
N PHE A 640 0.52 -21.88 -8.18
CA PHE A 640 1.89 -21.80 -8.68
C PHE A 640 2.15 -20.38 -9.19
N GLY A 641 3.34 -19.85 -8.93
CA GLY A 641 3.74 -18.52 -9.41
C GLY A 641 4.99 -18.56 -10.27
N LYS A 642 5.06 -17.66 -11.26
CA LYS A 642 6.26 -17.42 -12.08
C LYS A 642 6.31 -15.96 -12.52
N GLY A 643 7.29 -15.22 -12.00
CA GLY A 643 7.36 -13.77 -12.19
C GLY A 643 6.16 -13.08 -11.54
N TYR A 644 5.32 -12.43 -12.34
CA TYR A 644 4.06 -11.79 -11.91
C TYR A 644 2.82 -12.62 -12.23
N HIS A 645 2.97 -13.80 -12.82
CA HIS A 645 1.86 -14.67 -13.17
C HIS A 645 1.59 -15.66 -12.04
N VAL A 646 0.31 -15.86 -11.73
CA VAL A 646 -0.18 -16.84 -10.76
C VAL A 646 -1.19 -17.74 -11.43
N TRP A 647 -1.02 -19.04 -11.26
CA TRP A 647 -1.94 -20.08 -11.69
C TRP A 647 -2.59 -20.71 -10.47
N ASN A 648 -3.92 -20.69 -10.41
CA ASN A 648 -4.73 -21.35 -9.41
C ASN A 648 -5.35 -22.64 -9.95
N SER A 649 -5.54 -23.61 -9.07
CA SER A 649 -6.35 -24.80 -9.32
C SER A 649 -7.07 -25.22 -8.05
N TYR A 650 -8.16 -25.97 -8.22
CA TYR A 650 -8.80 -26.70 -7.14
C TYR A 650 -8.43 -28.17 -7.22
N ILE A 651 -8.02 -28.75 -6.09
CA ILE A 651 -7.80 -30.19 -5.94
C ILE A 651 -8.63 -30.72 -4.76
N THR A 652 -8.90 -32.03 -4.75
CA THR A 652 -9.56 -32.72 -3.64
C THR A 652 -8.57 -33.04 -2.51
#